data_AF-A0A1F2PDQ1-F1
#
_entry.id   AF-A0A1F2PDQ1-F1
#
_cell.length_a   1.000
_cell.length_b   1.000
_cell.length_c   1.000
_cell.angle_alpha   90.00
_cell.angle_beta   90.00
_cell.angle_gamma   90.00
#
_symmetry.space_group_name_H-M   'P 1'
#
loop_
_entity.id
_entity.type
_entity.pdbx_description
1 polymer ?
#
loop_
_entity_poly.entity_id
_entity_poly.type
_entity_poly.pdbx_seq_one_letter_code
_entity_poly.pdbx_strand_id
1 'polypeptide(L)'
;MTLKIALTILVLFLLTFSCVATAYEDANLDEVGKILDDAGMSFYDLYPIQQEIRDRNLNWTAGVTSVSNLSVEEKRALCGLEVNSGTLLSTAQTLKAPVELRVNSTSTSYGTFDWRDVNGGDWMTTVKNQASCGSCWAFADLGVIEARVNIELNDPDFDLDLSEQHLVSACCPAGNCGGGDPLGAFFYIQENGVPVEDCFPYLADNSDCTPCTDWEDGAWTIGDIYQVVPGTTEAYKWGLENYGPMVVALDAPDDMFYYTGGIYEPLDGWSGTPNHAVVLVGYNDTGEYWIIKNSWGEGWGEGGYGRVHYGDLEQYSDYGFPLVIDNVSGPTPVHNLNTSEDFYTIQAAIDDHDTLNGHIIEVEDGVYHENIKVNKGVTIRSTSGAGGCIIVARNPDEHVFNVTADSVNISGFTVEGAVSETGIILESVNHCSIFDNIISDNKYGIYLNHSSRSRLHNNSISNNSYNFGVSGESLSDYIHDLDSTNTVNGKPIYLIINQSGLVIDPSWNAGFLGVVNSDDITVEGITIGENVKGVLFTYTNNSTITNVTSLDNDYGIYLYESSNNVITECNLTSNKNGIYINSSCDNRVHHNKFIDNIIQGCDDMNTNIWDDGYPSGGNYWNDYFCVDDNGDGIGDVPYQIAGGAGAVDRYPLCFFTFSCKGDFDSDGDIDFDDFVEFAGVYGSTTGDPEYNALGDFDDDGDIDFDDFVQFAGGYGT
;
A
#
# COMPACT_ATOMS: atom_id res chain seq x y z
N MET A 1 48.25 23.03 18.78
CA MET A 1 47.38 22.56 17.68
C MET A 1 47.81 21.19 17.13
N THR A 2 49.11 20.88 17.11
CA THR A 2 49.64 19.60 16.56
C THR A 2 49.60 18.40 17.52
N LEU A 3 49.50 18.62 18.84
CA LEU A 3 49.40 17.53 19.84
C LEU A 3 47.96 16.98 19.98
N LYS A 4 46.93 17.81 19.73
CA LYS A 4 45.53 17.38 19.72
C LYS A 4 45.23 16.47 18.52
N ILE A 5 45.76 16.80 17.34
CA ILE A 5 45.58 16.00 16.12
C ILE A 5 46.29 14.64 16.24
N ALA A 6 47.47 14.60 16.86
CA ALA A 6 48.19 13.34 17.11
C ALA A 6 47.46 12.43 18.12
N LEU A 7 46.80 13.01 19.13
CA LEU A 7 46.00 12.24 20.11
C LEU A 7 44.69 11.72 19.49
N THR A 8 44.03 12.52 18.65
CA THR A 8 42.82 12.10 17.91
C THR A 8 43.13 10.97 16.93
N ILE A 9 44.28 11.02 16.24
CA ILE A 9 44.72 9.95 15.34
C ILE A 9 45.07 8.67 16.13
N LEU A 10 45.70 8.78 17.30
CA LEU A 10 46.03 7.61 18.13
C LEU A 10 44.77 6.91 18.68
N VAL A 11 43.72 7.66 19.02
CA VAL A 11 42.43 7.13 19.46
C VAL A 11 41.65 6.49 18.31
N LEU A 12 41.67 7.09 17.10
CA LEU A 12 41.12 6.47 15.89
C LEU A 12 41.89 5.20 15.46
N PHE A 13 43.19 5.12 15.74
CA PHE A 13 44.02 3.95 15.44
C PHE A 13 43.79 2.78 16.41
N LEU A 14 43.37 3.06 17.65
CA LEU A 14 43.08 2.04 18.67
C LEU A 14 41.65 1.48 18.56
N LEU A 15 40.71 2.23 17.96
CA LEU A 15 39.31 1.82 17.79
C LEU A 15 39.05 0.94 16.54
N THR A 16 40.02 0.78 15.64
CA THR A 16 39.83 0.09 14.34
C THR A 16 40.39 -1.33 14.28
N PHE A 17 41.05 -1.83 15.33
CA PHE A 17 41.56 -3.20 15.39
C PHE A 17 41.06 -3.94 16.63
N SER A 18 39.94 -4.64 16.51
CA SER A 18 39.66 -5.82 17.33
C SER A 18 40.70 -6.88 16.98
N CYS A 19 41.71 -7.05 17.85
CA CYS A 19 42.43 -8.30 18.17
C CYS A 19 43.84 -8.02 18.72
N VAL A 20 43.97 -7.45 19.92
CA VAL A 20 45.16 -7.64 20.77
C VAL A 20 44.74 -7.68 22.24
N ALA A 21 44.10 -8.79 22.63
CA ALA A 21 44.12 -9.21 24.02
C ALA A 21 45.42 -9.97 24.25
N THR A 22 46.48 -9.27 24.69
CA THR A 22 47.51 -9.73 25.63
C THR A 22 48.63 -8.68 25.71
N ALA A 23 48.96 -8.30 26.94
CA ALA A 23 50.07 -7.43 27.36
C ALA A 23 49.81 -5.91 27.29
N TYR A 24 49.30 -5.36 28.38
CA TYR A 24 49.83 -4.14 29.02
C TYR A 24 49.24 -4.05 30.44
N GLU A 25 49.94 -4.66 31.41
CA GLU A 25 49.81 -4.31 32.83
C GLU A 25 50.57 -2.99 33.08
N ASP A 26 50.01 -2.15 33.95
CA ASP A 26 50.60 -0.95 34.55
C ASP A 26 50.82 0.29 33.64
N ALA A 27 49.73 0.99 33.31
CA ALA A 27 49.78 2.43 33.04
C ALA A 27 48.53 3.15 33.59
N ASN A 28 48.63 3.61 34.83
CA ASN A 28 47.93 4.71 35.50
C ASN A 28 46.62 5.23 34.87
N LEU A 29 45.58 4.38 34.84
CA LEU A 29 44.22 4.73 34.39
C LEU A 29 43.58 5.86 35.23
N ASP A 30 44.03 6.05 36.48
CA ASP A 30 43.50 7.07 37.41
C ASP A 30 43.78 8.52 36.97
N GLU A 31 44.86 8.76 36.21
CA GLU A 31 45.22 10.11 35.73
C GLU A 31 44.52 10.47 34.41
N VAL A 32 44.20 9.46 33.60
CA VAL A 32 43.38 9.60 32.39
C VAL A 32 41.90 9.73 32.75
N GLY A 33 41.44 9.02 33.79
CA GLY A 33 40.10 9.17 34.38
C GLY A 33 39.83 10.60 34.86
N LYS A 34 40.77 11.21 35.58
CA LYS A 34 40.64 12.61 36.04
C LYS A 34 40.59 13.68 34.94
N ILE A 35 41.15 13.40 33.75
CA ILE A 35 41.13 14.35 32.62
C ILE A 35 39.83 14.18 31.80
N LEU A 36 39.16 13.04 31.92
CA LEU A 36 37.90 12.71 31.24
C LEU A 36 36.66 13.04 32.11
N ASP A 37 36.78 13.02 33.44
CA ASP A 37 35.77 13.53 34.40
C ASP A 37 35.38 14.99 34.12
N ASP A 38 36.34 15.83 33.68
CA ASP A 38 36.10 17.24 33.33
C ASP A 38 35.40 17.43 31.96
N ALA A 39 35.12 16.35 31.21
CA ALA A 39 34.63 16.41 29.82
C ALA A 39 33.21 15.85 29.58
N GLY A 40 32.58 15.17 30.55
CA GLY A 40 31.14 14.80 30.52
C GLY A 40 30.67 14.01 29.29
N MET A 41 31.22 12.82 29.04
CA MET A 41 30.89 12.01 27.85
C MET A 41 30.49 10.56 28.18
N SER A 42 29.36 10.11 27.61
CA SER A 42 28.65 8.82 27.81
C SER A 42 29.43 7.52 27.57
N PHE A 43 30.70 7.60 27.16
CA PHE A 43 31.53 6.45 26.82
C PHE A 43 32.00 5.64 28.05
N TYR A 44 32.00 6.25 29.24
CA TYR A 44 32.45 5.58 30.47
C TYR A 44 31.42 4.64 31.10
N ASP A 45 30.11 4.87 30.92
CA ASP A 45 29.08 4.00 31.51
C ASP A 45 28.86 2.74 30.66
N LEU A 46 28.94 2.87 29.32
CA LEU A 46 28.63 1.78 28.40
C LEU A 46 29.66 0.63 28.44
N TYR A 47 30.96 0.93 28.51
CA TYR A 47 31.99 -0.12 28.46
C TYR A 47 31.95 -1.07 29.68
N PRO A 48 31.84 -0.58 30.93
CA PRO A 48 31.61 -1.43 32.10
C PRO A 48 30.35 -2.29 31.95
N ILE A 49 29.22 -1.71 31.53
CA ILE A 49 27.96 -2.45 31.30
C ILE A 49 28.21 -3.60 30.32
N GLN A 50 28.79 -3.30 29.15
CA GLN A 50 29.10 -4.32 28.14
C GLN A 50 30.09 -5.38 28.64
N GLN A 51 31.03 -5.02 29.51
CA GLN A 51 31.96 -5.95 30.11
C GLN A 51 31.24 -6.90 31.07
N GLU A 52 30.40 -6.37 31.96
CA GLU A 52 29.66 -7.20 32.91
C GLU A 52 28.68 -8.16 32.21
N ILE A 53 27.98 -7.70 31.18
CA ILE A 53 27.13 -8.55 30.33
C ILE A 53 27.94 -9.74 29.78
N ARG A 54 29.15 -9.48 29.24
CA ARG A 54 30.03 -10.53 28.70
C ARG A 54 30.55 -11.47 29.79
N ASP A 55 31.02 -10.92 30.91
CA ASP A 55 31.63 -11.68 32.00
C ASP A 55 30.60 -12.58 32.70
N ARG A 56 29.33 -12.14 32.77
CA ARG A 56 28.20 -12.92 33.29
C ARG A 56 27.49 -13.78 32.25
N ASN A 57 27.82 -13.63 30.97
CA ASN A 57 27.15 -14.30 29.84
C ASN A 57 25.63 -14.05 29.84
N LEU A 58 25.22 -12.79 30.00
CA LEU A 58 23.82 -12.36 29.96
C LEU A 58 23.30 -12.33 28.52
N ASN A 59 21.98 -12.48 28.36
CA ASN A 59 21.34 -12.63 27.05
C ASN A 59 20.84 -11.31 26.45
N TRP A 60 21.53 -10.20 26.70
CA TRP A 60 21.18 -8.89 26.15
C TRP A 60 22.41 -8.07 25.76
N THR A 61 22.19 -7.02 24.97
CA THR A 61 23.24 -6.14 24.48
C THR A 61 22.99 -4.70 24.88
N ALA A 62 24.06 -4.02 25.28
CA ALA A 62 24.07 -2.60 25.56
C ALA A 62 24.78 -1.82 24.44
N GLY A 63 24.24 -0.66 24.08
CA GLY A 63 24.77 0.26 23.08
C GLY A 63 24.31 1.70 23.30
N VAL A 64 24.64 2.57 22.35
CA VAL A 64 24.14 3.95 22.33
C VAL A 64 22.69 3.94 21.82
N THR A 65 21.79 4.60 22.54
CA THR A 65 20.36 4.69 22.24
C THR A 65 19.93 6.15 22.10
N SER A 66 18.65 6.38 21.81
CA SER A 66 18.03 7.72 21.82
C SER A 66 18.15 8.44 23.17
N VAL A 67 18.24 7.71 24.29
CA VAL A 67 18.24 8.25 25.66
C VAL A 67 19.54 8.01 26.44
N SER A 68 20.44 7.16 25.95
CA SER A 68 21.66 6.76 26.68
C SER A 68 22.63 7.92 26.95
N ASN A 69 22.58 8.97 26.12
CA ASN A 69 23.49 10.12 26.20
C ASN A 69 22.98 11.25 27.12
N LEU A 70 21.77 11.11 27.66
CA LEU A 70 21.23 12.04 28.65
C LEU A 70 22.03 11.97 29.96
N SER A 71 22.04 13.07 30.71
CA SER A 71 22.58 13.08 32.08
C SER A 71 21.80 12.12 32.99
N VAL A 72 22.38 11.76 34.13
CA VAL A 72 21.72 10.86 35.10
C VAL A 72 20.40 11.47 35.58
N GLU A 73 20.37 12.78 35.81
CA GLU A 73 19.16 13.50 36.21
C GLU A 73 18.09 13.48 35.12
N GLU A 74 18.48 13.69 33.85
CA GLU A 74 17.55 13.64 32.71
C GLU A 74 17.01 12.23 32.49
N LYS A 75 17.85 11.20 32.58
CA LYS A 75 17.42 9.79 32.51
C LYS A 75 16.39 9.45 33.57
N ARG A 76 16.64 9.85 34.82
CA ARG A 76 15.71 9.64 35.93
C ARG A 76 14.41 10.42 35.74
N ALA A 77 14.46 11.60 35.12
CA ALA A 77 13.26 12.37 34.82
C ALA A 77 12.34 11.68 33.80
N LEU A 78 12.85 10.74 32.98
CA LEU A 78 12.02 9.92 32.09
C LEU A 78 11.14 8.92 32.85
N CYS A 79 11.55 8.54 34.07
CA CYS A 79 10.89 7.53 34.89
C CYS A 79 9.93 8.22 35.87
N GLY A 80 8.76 8.60 35.37
CA GLY A 80 7.76 9.40 36.09
C GLY A 80 6.54 8.64 36.61
N LEU A 81 6.58 7.32 36.74
CA LEU A 81 5.45 6.59 37.33
C LEU A 81 5.31 6.90 38.81
N GLU A 82 4.12 7.34 39.23
CA GLU A 82 3.75 7.52 40.62
C GLU A 82 2.78 6.41 41.07
N VAL A 83 3.09 5.74 42.18
CA VAL A 83 2.31 4.59 42.69
C VAL A 83 1.58 4.93 43.99
N ASN A 84 0.27 5.19 43.90
CA ASN A 84 -0.59 5.51 45.03
C ASN A 84 -1.15 4.26 45.73
N SER A 85 -0.26 3.54 46.42
CA SER A 85 -0.47 2.21 47.05
C SER A 85 -1.55 2.10 48.15
N GLY A 86 -2.26 3.18 48.51
CA GLY A 86 -3.16 3.20 49.67
C GLY A 86 -4.67 3.37 49.40
N THR A 87 -5.07 3.97 48.27
CA THR A 87 -6.46 4.46 48.08
C THR A 87 -7.14 3.91 46.81
N LEU A 88 -6.38 3.52 45.79
CA LEU A 88 -6.92 3.18 44.45
C LEU A 88 -7.04 1.67 44.15
N LEU A 89 -6.34 0.79 44.89
CA LEU A 89 -6.54 -0.67 44.83
C LEU A 89 -7.97 -1.13 45.18
N SER A 90 -8.82 -0.21 45.67
CA SER A 90 -10.23 -0.47 45.97
C SER A 90 -11.22 -0.03 44.89
N THR A 91 -10.76 0.67 43.84
CA THR A 91 -11.65 1.27 42.80
C THR A 91 -11.55 0.59 41.44
N ALA A 92 -10.39 0.06 41.02
CA ALA A 92 -10.30 -0.77 39.82
C ALA A 92 -11.00 -2.12 40.04
N GLN A 93 -11.75 -2.60 39.04
CA GLN A 93 -12.33 -3.94 39.12
C GLN A 93 -11.21 -4.99 39.01
N THR A 94 -11.37 -6.14 39.67
CA THR A 94 -10.39 -7.23 39.55
C THR A 94 -10.86 -8.26 38.53
N LEU A 95 -10.07 -8.46 37.49
CA LEU A 95 -10.29 -9.50 36.49
C LEU A 95 -9.55 -10.76 36.91
N LYS A 96 -10.33 -11.78 37.30
CA LYS A 96 -9.80 -13.04 37.85
C LYS A 96 -9.62 -14.06 36.73
N ALA A 97 -8.37 -14.35 36.39
CA ALA A 97 -8.05 -15.40 35.43
C ALA A 97 -8.68 -16.76 35.85
N PRO A 98 -9.20 -17.58 34.91
CA PRO A 98 -9.85 -18.86 35.21
C PRO A 98 -9.05 -19.76 36.13
N VAL A 99 -9.73 -20.44 37.07
CA VAL A 99 -9.07 -21.28 38.09
C VAL A 99 -8.29 -22.45 37.48
N GLU A 100 -8.69 -22.94 36.31
CA GLU A 100 -8.04 -24.06 35.62
C GLU A 100 -6.62 -23.70 35.11
N LEU A 101 -6.40 -22.43 34.73
CA LEU A 101 -5.07 -21.90 34.38
C LEU A 101 -4.18 -21.72 35.61
N ARG A 102 -4.75 -21.70 36.83
CA ARG A 102 -4.02 -21.57 38.10
C ARG A 102 -3.44 -22.89 38.62
N VAL A 103 -3.81 -24.03 38.03
CA VAL A 103 -3.56 -25.37 38.61
C VAL A 103 -2.83 -26.33 37.66
N ASN A 104 -2.78 -26.10 36.34
CA ASN A 104 -2.19 -27.04 35.38
C ASN A 104 -0.89 -26.54 34.75
N SER A 105 0.25 -26.91 35.35
CA SER A 105 1.60 -26.72 34.81
C SER A 105 2.17 -27.95 34.06
N THR A 106 1.33 -28.83 33.47
CA THR A 106 1.82 -30.13 32.96
C THR A 106 1.44 -30.51 31.52
N SER A 107 1.15 -29.52 30.67
CA SER A 107 1.09 -29.73 29.22
C SER A 107 1.79 -28.57 28.53
N THR A 108 3.10 -28.68 28.29
CA THR A 108 3.91 -27.69 27.55
C THR A 108 3.47 -27.65 26.09
N SER A 109 2.43 -26.88 25.81
CA SER A 109 2.27 -26.20 24.53
C SER A 109 3.08 -24.92 24.64
N TYR A 110 4.22 -24.85 23.95
CA TYR A 110 5.02 -23.62 23.88
C TYR A 110 4.28 -22.62 22.99
N GLY A 111 3.76 -21.54 23.57
CA GLY A 111 3.10 -20.45 22.85
C GLY A 111 4.05 -19.28 22.57
N THR A 112 3.86 -18.65 21.42
CA THR A 112 4.37 -17.31 21.13
C THR A 112 3.18 -16.44 20.75
N PHE A 113 3.11 -15.24 21.30
CA PHE A 113 2.03 -14.31 21.04
C PHE A 113 2.59 -12.90 21.00
N ASP A 114 2.21 -12.10 20.00
CA ASP A 114 2.71 -10.75 19.82
C ASP A 114 1.63 -9.94 19.11
N TRP A 115 1.06 -8.93 19.76
CA TRP A 115 0.03 -8.07 19.17
C TRP A 115 0.50 -7.33 17.91
N ARG A 116 1.80 -7.32 17.62
CA ARG A 116 2.33 -6.80 16.36
C ARG A 116 2.23 -7.76 15.16
N ASP A 117 1.85 -9.00 15.43
CA ASP A 117 1.72 -10.06 14.43
C ASP A 117 0.61 -11.05 14.83
N VAL A 118 -0.63 -10.56 14.91
CA VAL A 118 -1.82 -11.39 15.11
C VAL A 118 -2.63 -11.40 13.83
N ASN A 119 -2.84 -12.60 13.26
CA ASN A 119 -3.55 -12.82 12.00
C ASN A 119 -2.99 -12.03 10.80
N GLY A 120 -1.69 -11.69 10.83
CA GLY A 120 -1.02 -10.95 9.76
C GLY A 120 -1.17 -9.42 9.85
N GLY A 121 -1.71 -8.89 10.95
CA GLY A 121 -1.78 -7.45 11.22
C GLY A 121 -0.98 -7.05 12.46
N ASP A 122 -0.50 -5.80 12.47
CA ASP A 122 0.06 -5.11 13.63
C ASP A 122 -1.05 -4.32 14.32
N TRP A 123 -1.38 -4.68 15.55
CA TRP A 123 -2.45 -4.07 16.32
C TRP A 123 -1.94 -2.99 17.27
N MET A 124 -0.64 -2.68 17.23
CA MET A 124 -0.01 -1.62 17.99
C MET A 124 0.18 -0.37 17.12
N THR A 125 -0.06 0.81 17.69
CA THR A 125 0.34 2.06 17.06
C THR A 125 1.86 2.23 17.02
N THR A 126 2.33 3.24 16.29
CA THR A 126 3.75 3.57 16.19
C THR A 126 4.39 3.88 17.55
N VAL A 127 5.72 3.74 17.63
CA VAL A 127 6.48 4.05 18.85
C VAL A 127 6.67 5.55 18.96
N LYS A 128 6.19 6.14 20.07
CA LYS A 128 6.33 7.57 20.37
C LYS A 128 7.55 7.88 21.25
N ASN A 129 7.79 9.17 21.48
CA ASN A 129 8.91 9.66 22.29
C ASN A 129 8.47 10.72 23.31
N GLN A 130 8.54 10.39 24.59
CA GLN A 130 8.21 11.28 25.71
C GLN A 130 9.20 12.44 25.92
N ALA A 131 10.31 12.45 25.18
CA ALA A 131 11.38 13.44 25.25
C ALA A 131 11.88 13.64 26.68
N SER A 132 11.91 14.86 27.22
CA SER A 132 12.46 15.17 28.56
C SER A 132 11.44 15.14 29.70
N CYS A 133 10.21 14.70 29.43
CA CYS A 133 9.09 14.74 30.36
C CYS A 133 8.87 13.36 31.03
N GLY A 134 8.58 13.32 32.33
CA GLY A 134 8.26 12.10 33.08
C GLY A 134 6.84 11.60 32.84
N SER A 135 6.44 11.49 31.58
CA SER A 135 5.07 11.19 31.11
C SER A 135 4.87 9.73 30.69
N CYS A 136 5.79 8.82 31.01
CA CYS A 136 5.68 7.39 30.67
C CYS A 136 4.32 6.77 31.02
N TRP A 137 3.68 7.22 32.11
CA TRP A 137 2.33 6.82 32.51
C TRP A 137 1.28 7.15 31.46
N ALA A 138 1.31 8.37 30.89
CA ALA A 138 0.37 8.81 29.86
C ALA A 138 0.59 8.03 28.55
N PHE A 139 1.84 7.84 28.14
CA PHE A 139 2.17 7.06 26.93
C PHE A 139 1.77 5.59 27.06
N ALA A 140 1.93 4.99 28.25
CA ALA A 140 1.53 3.61 28.47
C ALA A 140 0.00 3.44 28.42
N ASP A 141 -0.75 4.36 29.03
CA ASP A 141 -2.21 4.35 28.99
C ASP A 141 -2.75 4.51 27.57
N LEU A 142 -2.30 5.55 26.86
CA LEU A 142 -2.76 5.80 25.50
C LEU A 142 -2.31 4.68 24.55
N GLY A 143 -1.09 4.15 24.69
CA GLY A 143 -0.64 3.02 23.89
C GLY A 143 -1.46 1.73 24.10
N VAL A 144 -2.08 1.53 25.27
CA VAL A 144 -3.06 0.46 25.49
C VAL A 144 -4.41 0.78 24.86
N ILE A 145 -4.89 2.02 25.01
CA ILE A 145 -6.19 2.44 24.47
C ILE A 145 -6.19 2.38 22.94
N GLU A 146 -5.17 2.96 22.30
CA GLU A 146 -5.03 2.97 20.85
C GLU A 146 -5.03 1.53 20.29
N ALA A 147 -4.23 0.64 20.88
CA ALA A 147 -4.21 -0.76 20.46
C ALA A 147 -5.56 -1.46 20.71
N ARG A 148 -6.24 -1.14 21.81
CA ARG A 148 -7.56 -1.70 22.11
C ARG A 148 -8.62 -1.24 21.10
N VAL A 149 -8.56 0.01 20.65
CA VAL A 149 -9.41 0.53 19.58
C VAL A 149 -9.22 -0.32 18.32
N ASN A 150 -7.98 -0.54 17.89
CA ASN A 150 -7.70 -1.37 16.72
C ASN A 150 -8.32 -2.76 16.89
N ILE A 151 -8.10 -3.40 18.06
CA ILE A 151 -8.64 -4.73 18.38
C ILE A 151 -10.17 -4.77 18.37
N GLU A 152 -10.86 -3.82 19.00
CA GLU A 152 -12.32 -3.80 19.07
C GLU A 152 -12.98 -3.49 17.72
N LEU A 153 -12.37 -2.61 16.92
CA LEU A 153 -12.81 -2.31 15.56
C LEU A 153 -12.45 -3.40 14.56
N ASN A 154 -11.60 -4.35 14.96
CA ASN A 154 -11.01 -5.35 14.08
C ASN A 154 -10.28 -4.67 12.90
N ASP A 155 -9.55 -3.60 13.19
CA ASP A 155 -8.86 -2.75 12.23
C ASP A 155 -7.41 -2.47 12.68
N PRO A 156 -6.43 -3.29 12.25
CA PRO A 156 -5.02 -3.05 12.59
C PRO A 156 -4.45 -1.78 11.95
N ASP A 157 -5.06 -1.26 10.88
CA ASP A 157 -4.57 -0.11 10.12
C ASP A 157 -5.16 1.22 10.62
N PHE A 158 -6.05 1.17 11.62
CA PHE A 158 -6.60 2.37 12.24
C PHE A 158 -5.51 3.09 13.05
N ASP A 159 -4.94 4.17 12.49
CA ASP A 159 -3.85 4.92 13.11
C ASP A 159 -4.38 5.98 14.08
N LEU A 160 -4.98 5.51 15.17
CA LEU A 160 -5.43 6.41 16.23
C LEU A 160 -4.23 6.98 16.99
N ASP A 161 -4.03 8.29 16.91
CA ASP A 161 -3.00 9.01 17.66
C ASP A 161 -3.64 9.89 18.74
N LEU A 162 -3.63 9.44 20.00
CA LEU A 162 -4.23 10.17 21.12
C LEU A 162 -3.23 11.12 21.79
N SER A 163 -3.72 12.25 22.31
CA SER A 163 -2.89 13.31 22.90
C SER A 163 -2.39 12.97 24.30
N GLU A 164 -1.10 12.62 24.43
CA GLU A 164 -0.47 12.56 25.76
C GLU A 164 -0.42 13.93 26.43
N GLN A 165 -0.36 15.02 25.64
CA GLN A 165 -0.33 16.38 26.17
C GLN A 165 -1.58 16.69 26.97
N HIS A 166 -2.73 16.20 26.54
CA HIS A 166 -3.98 16.39 27.26
C HIS A 166 -3.90 15.80 28.68
N LEU A 167 -3.29 14.63 28.84
CA LEU A 167 -3.08 14.01 30.15
C LEU A 167 -1.99 14.73 30.97
N VAL A 168 -0.93 15.21 30.33
CA VAL A 168 0.20 15.88 31.03
C VAL A 168 -0.13 17.32 31.44
N SER A 169 -1.10 17.96 30.76
CA SER A 169 -1.51 19.34 31.00
C SER A 169 -2.40 19.49 32.24
N ALA A 170 -2.71 20.74 32.60
CA ALA A 170 -3.68 21.06 33.65
C ALA A 170 -5.12 20.55 33.39
N CYS A 171 -5.39 19.84 32.27
CA CYS A 171 -6.67 19.21 31.97
C CYS A 171 -6.92 18.00 32.88
N CYS A 172 -5.89 17.19 33.12
CA CYS A 172 -5.99 15.95 33.88
C CYS A 172 -5.30 16.09 35.24
N PRO A 173 -5.97 15.70 36.35
CA PRO A 173 -5.38 15.80 37.68
C PRO A 173 -4.46 14.62 38.04
N ALA A 174 -4.30 13.62 37.15
CA ALA A 174 -3.60 12.37 37.44
C ALA A 174 -2.07 12.50 37.46
N GLY A 175 -1.51 13.57 36.89
CA GLY A 175 -0.07 13.76 36.81
C GLY A 175 0.32 15.01 36.02
N ASN A 176 1.61 15.12 35.76
CA ASN A 176 2.24 16.11 34.89
C ASN A 176 3.66 15.61 34.50
N CYS A 177 4.54 16.45 33.96
CA CYS A 177 5.91 16.03 33.61
C CYS A 177 6.80 15.64 34.79
N GLY A 178 6.40 15.93 36.03
CA GLY A 178 7.06 15.42 37.23
C GLY A 178 6.71 13.97 37.57
N GLY A 179 5.66 13.45 36.96
CA GLY A 179 5.16 12.10 37.15
C GLY A 179 3.63 12.02 37.23
N GLY A 180 3.10 10.81 37.20
CA GLY A 180 1.66 10.57 37.25
C GLY A 180 1.27 9.10 37.40
N ASP A 181 -0.03 8.91 37.62
CA ASP A 181 -0.66 7.64 37.99
C ASP A 181 -1.54 7.10 36.85
N PRO A 182 -1.14 5.98 36.20
CA PRO A 182 -1.91 5.32 35.13
C PRO A 182 -3.37 5.07 35.47
N LEU A 183 -3.65 4.59 36.69
CA LEU A 183 -5.01 4.27 37.08
C LEU A 183 -5.87 5.54 37.25
N GLY A 184 -5.29 6.61 37.77
CA GLY A 184 -5.95 7.90 37.87
C GLY A 184 -6.27 8.51 36.50
N ALA A 185 -5.36 8.32 35.55
CA ALA A 185 -5.52 8.78 34.18
C ALA A 185 -6.58 7.99 33.42
N PHE A 186 -6.63 6.66 33.56
CA PHE A 186 -7.74 5.86 33.04
C PHE A 186 -9.11 6.31 33.59
N PHE A 187 -9.23 6.61 34.89
CA PHE A 187 -10.49 7.15 35.42
C PHE A 187 -10.84 8.52 34.82
N TYR A 188 -9.84 9.38 34.58
CA TYR A 188 -10.07 10.63 33.89
C TYR A 188 -10.59 10.42 32.45
N ILE A 189 -9.98 9.49 31.71
CA ILE A 189 -10.37 9.16 30.33
C ILE A 189 -11.77 8.52 30.30
N GLN A 190 -12.10 7.67 31.27
CA GLN A 190 -13.44 7.10 31.41
C GLN A 190 -14.51 8.19 31.63
N GLU A 191 -14.20 9.25 32.38
CA GLU A 191 -15.16 10.31 32.71
C GLU A 191 -15.24 11.44 31.67
N ASN A 192 -14.10 11.80 31.05
CA ASN A 192 -13.97 13.01 30.21
C ASN A 192 -13.52 12.71 28.78
N GLY A 193 -12.84 11.58 28.58
CA GLY A 193 -12.18 11.24 27.33
C GLY A 193 -10.85 11.97 27.09
N VAL A 194 -10.25 11.67 25.94
CA VAL A 194 -8.99 12.25 25.48
C VAL A 194 -9.09 12.56 23.98
N PRO A 195 -8.69 13.77 23.52
CA PRO A 195 -8.70 14.10 22.11
C PRO A 195 -7.50 13.46 21.38
N VAL A 196 -7.57 13.49 20.05
CA VAL A 196 -6.44 13.12 19.19
C VAL A 196 -5.27 14.12 19.30
N GLU A 197 -4.06 13.65 19.00
CA GLU A 197 -2.81 14.40 19.08
C GLU A 197 -2.85 15.69 18.25
N ASP A 198 -3.46 15.66 17.05
CA ASP A 198 -3.64 16.85 16.20
C ASP A 198 -4.44 17.98 16.88
N CYS A 199 -5.35 17.63 17.78
CA CYS A 199 -6.13 18.61 18.55
C CYS A 199 -5.31 19.25 19.68
N PHE A 200 -4.36 18.49 20.28
CA PHE A 200 -3.49 19.01 21.32
C PHE A 200 -2.08 18.37 21.28
N PRO A 201 -1.17 18.89 20.45
CA PRO A 201 0.13 18.26 20.21
C PRO A 201 1.05 18.21 21.44
N TYR A 202 1.88 17.17 21.49
CA TYR A 202 2.83 16.90 22.56
C TYR A 202 3.97 17.92 22.63
N LEU A 203 4.08 18.57 23.80
CA LEU A 203 5.06 19.62 24.07
C LEU A 203 6.24 19.13 24.91
N ALA A 204 6.12 17.95 25.54
CA ALA A 204 7.04 17.45 26.54
C ALA A 204 7.30 18.44 27.70
N ASP A 205 6.28 19.21 28.06
CA ASP A 205 6.30 20.17 29.18
C ASP A 205 4.90 20.31 29.78
N ASN A 206 4.84 20.86 30.99
CA ASN A 206 3.58 21.21 31.64
C ASN A 206 2.95 22.41 30.92
N SER A 207 1.66 22.33 30.61
CA SER A 207 0.90 23.44 30.02
C SER A 207 -0.46 23.64 30.68
N ASP A 208 -1.04 24.81 30.43
CA ASP A 208 -2.45 25.07 30.70
C ASP A 208 -3.34 24.13 29.86
N CYS A 209 -4.59 23.93 30.30
CA CYS A 209 -5.55 23.12 29.54
C CYS A 209 -6.13 23.92 28.37
N THR A 210 -5.50 23.81 27.20
CA THR A 210 -5.92 24.53 25.99
C THR A 210 -5.92 23.64 24.74
N PRO A 211 -6.71 22.55 24.72
CA PRO A 211 -6.93 21.77 23.49
C PRO A 211 -7.68 22.59 22.43
N CYS A 212 -7.87 22.01 21.24
CA CYS A 212 -8.67 22.60 20.17
C CYS A 212 -10.13 22.89 20.60
N THR A 213 -10.83 23.70 19.82
CA THR A 213 -12.23 24.07 20.13
C THR A 213 -13.13 22.85 19.99
N ASP A 214 -14.08 22.66 20.92
CA ASP A 214 -15.06 21.56 20.92
C ASP A 214 -14.40 20.15 20.91
N TRP A 215 -13.21 20.03 21.51
CA TRP A 215 -12.46 18.77 21.57
C TRP A 215 -13.24 17.62 22.21
N GLU A 216 -14.20 17.94 23.08
CA GLU A 216 -15.06 16.97 23.75
C GLU A 216 -15.90 16.14 22.77
N ASP A 217 -16.27 16.69 21.61
CA ASP A 217 -17.06 15.99 20.60
C ASP A 217 -16.23 14.93 19.83
N GLY A 218 -14.90 15.09 19.80
CA GLY A 218 -13.95 14.16 19.18
C GLY A 218 -13.19 13.29 20.18
N ALA A 219 -13.58 13.28 21.45
CA ALA A 219 -12.84 12.61 22.51
C ALA A 219 -13.10 11.09 22.52
N TRP A 220 -12.03 10.33 22.77
CA TRP A 220 -12.08 8.88 22.99
C TRP A 220 -12.18 8.58 24.48
N THR A 221 -13.03 7.62 24.84
CA THR A 221 -13.35 7.18 26.20
C THR A 221 -13.20 5.67 26.34
N ILE A 222 -13.13 5.20 27.58
CA ILE A 222 -13.05 3.77 27.92
C ILE A 222 -14.19 3.39 28.87
N GLY A 223 -14.71 2.18 28.74
CA GLY A 223 -15.85 1.72 29.53
C GLY A 223 -15.46 0.97 30.79
N ASP A 224 -14.50 0.06 30.71
CA ASP A 224 -14.05 -0.75 31.84
C ASP A 224 -12.54 -0.69 32.06
N ILE A 225 -12.14 -0.78 33.34
CA ILE A 225 -10.75 -0.80 33.79
C ILE A 225 -10.57 -1.98 34.73
N TYR A 226 -9.62 -2.85 34.42
CA TYR A 226 -9.36 -4.06 35.19
C TYR A 226 -7.90 -4.21 35.60
N GLN A 227 -7.68 -4.64 36.84
CA GLN A 227 -6.42 -5.26 37.23
C GLN A 227 -6.49 -6.77 36.98
N VAL A 228 -5.51 -7.32 36.26
CA VAL A 228 -5.41 -8.77 36.03
C VAL A 228 -4.81 -9.45 37.26
N VAL A 229 -5.53 -10.42 37.83
CA VAL A 229 -5.10 -11.13 39.05
C VAL A 229 -5.29 -12.65 38.95
N PRO A 230 -4.39 -13.46 39.57
CA PRO A 230 -3.23 -13.07 40.38
C PRO A 230 -2.02 -12.61 39.55
N GLY A 231 -1.04 -11.97 40.19
CA GLY A 231 0.26 -11.59 39.58
C GLY A 231 1.12 -12.79 39.21
N THR A 232 0.73 -13.51 38.16
CA THR A 232 1.39 -14.72 37.68
C THR A 232 1.49 -14.68 36.17
N THR A 233 2.53 -15.29 35.62
CA THR A 233 2.78 -15.34 34.17
C THR A 233 1.57 -15.82 33.39
N GLU A 234 0.92 -16.90 33.84
CA GLU A 234 -0.26 -17.46 33.17
C GLU A 234 -1.48 -16.52 33.21
N ALA A 235 -1.65 -15.73 34.27
CA ALA A 235 -2.72 -14.75 34.33
C ALA A 235 -2.45 -13.56 33.38
N TYR A 236 -1.18 -13.14 33.27
CA TYR A 236 -0.78 -12.07 32.36
C TYR A 236 -0.97 -12.49 30.90
N LYS A 237 -0.55 -13.71 30.52
CA LYS A 237 -0.81 -14.26 29.17
C LYS A 237 -2.31 -14.27 28.86
N TRP A 238 -3.10 -14.77 29.81
CA TRP A 238 -4.55 -14.80 29.65
C TRP A 238 -5.15 -13.40 29.48
N GLY A 239 -4.73 -12.42 30.30
CA GLY A 239 -5.16 -11.03 30.16
C GLY A 239 -4.79 -10.47 28.79
N LEU A 240 -3.54 -10.65 28.38
CA LEU A 240 -2.99 -10.15 27.12
C LEU A 240 -3.76 -10.70 25.90
N GLU A 241 -4.06 -11.99 25.87
CA GLU A 241 -4.75 -12.64 24.75
C GLU A 241 -6.25 -12.32 24.68
N ASN A 242 -6.91 -12.09 25.82
CA ASN A 242 -8.36 -11.94 25.88
C ASN A 242 -8.81 -10.47 25.90
N TYR A 243 -7.96 -9.57 26.39
CA TYR A 243 -8.28 -8.16 26.57
C TYR A 243 -7.36 -7.23 25.77
N GLY A 244 -6.21 -7.71 25.28
CA GLY A 244 -5.27 -6.89 24.53
C GLY A 244 -4.05 -6.45 25.35
N PRO A 245 -3.23 -5.54 24.81
CA PRO A 245 -2.06 -4.99 25.49
C PRO A 245 -2.38 -4.43 26.88
N MET A 246 -1.39 -4.47 27.78
CA MET A 246 -1.62 -4.14 29.19
C MET A 246 -0.59 -3.12 29.69
N VAL A 247 -1.00 -2.18 30.53
CA VAL A 247 -0.06 -1.30 31.23
C VAL A 247 0.65 -2.12 32.29
N VAL A 248 1.98 -2.15 32.22
CA VAL A 248 2.86 -2.78 33.20
C VAL A 248 3.84 -1.76 33.74
N ALA A 249 4.36 -2.04 34.93
CA ALA A 249 5.29 -1.18 35.62
C ALA A 249 6.62 -1.90 35.84
N LEU A 250 7.71 -1.14 35.87
CA LEU A 250 9.03 -1.60 36.25
C LEU A 250 9.83 -0.50 36.95
N ASP A 251 10.86 -0.89 37.69
CA ASP A 251 11.88 0.03 38.21
C ASP A 251 13.03 0.10 37.20
N ALA A 252 13.03 1.12 36.34
CA ALA A 252 13.97 1.24 35.22
C ALA A 252 15.40 1.46 35.72
N PRO A 253 16.30 0.46 35.62
CA PRO A 253 17.65 0.58 36.15
C PRO A 253 18.55 1.40 35.20
N ASP A 254 19.66 1.94 35.74
CA ASP A 254 20.55 2.85 35.00
C ASP A 254 21.17 2.21 33.73
N ASP A 255 21.28 0.88 33.67
CA ASP A 255 21.79 0.14 32.50
C ASP A 255 20.72 -0.09 31.41
N MET A 256 19.43 0.00 31.73
CA MET A 256 18.32 -0.15 30.77
C MET A 256 18.29 0.97 29.73
N PHE A 257 18.76 2.17 30.07
CA PHE A 257 18.88 3.28 29.11
C PHE A 257 19.84 2.95 27.95
N TYR A 258 20.69 1.94 28.10
CA TYR A 258 21.63 1.48 27.08
C TYR A 258 21.16 0.21 26.35
N TYR A 259 20.01 -0.37 26.70
CA TYR A 259 19.51 -1.59 26.08
C TYR A 259 19.29 -1.42 24.56
N THR A 260 19.85 -2.34 23.77
CA THR A 260 19.68 -2.38 22.30
C THR A 260 19.13 -3.70 21.78
N GLY A 261 18.94 -4.71 22.63
CA GLY A 261 18.37 -6.00 22.22
C GLY A 261 18.68 -7.16 23.14
N GLY A 262 17.97 -8.27 22.94
CA GLY A 262 18.07 -9.49 23.76
C GLY A 262 17.09 -9.53 24.93
N ILE A 263 17.18 -10.54 25.81
CA ILE A 263 16.33 -10.63 27.01
C ILE A 263 17.05 -9.90 28.14
N TYR A 264 16.53 -8.73 28.48
CA TYR A 264 17.13 -7.82 29.45
C TYR A 264 17.12 -8.42 30.86
N GLU A 265 18.27 -8.30 31.53
CA GLU A 265 18.48 -8.68 32.92
C GLU A 265 19.32 -7.58 33.59
N PRO A 266 18.80 -6.85 34.59
CA PRO A 266 19.54 -5.76 35.24
C PRO A 266 20.83 -6.25 35.89
N LEU A 267 21.91 -5.47 35.75
CA LEU A 267 23.20 -5.79 36.36
C LEU A 267 23.13 -5.78 37.90
N ASP A 268 22.47 -4.80 38.49
CA ASP A 268 22.29 -4.65 39.94
C ASP A 268 21.02 -5.32 40.49
N GLY A 269 20.26 -6.00 39.61
CA GLY A 269 18.96 -6.61 39.92
C GLY A 269 17.83 -5.59 40.11
N TRP A 270 16.59 -6.10 40.11
CA TRP A 270 15.40 -5.32 40.44
C TRP A 270 15.36 -5.05 41.94
N SER A 271 15.37 -3.79 42.38
CA SER A 271 15.40 -3.51 43.83
C SER A 271 14.64 -2.28 44.30
N GLY A 272 13.89 -1.61 43.41
CA GLY A 272 13.11 -0.43 43.74
C GLY A 272 11.59 -0.60 43.65
N THR A 273 10.92 0.44 44.15
CA THR A 273 9.52 0.74 43.83
C THR A 273 9.44 1.06 42.33
N PRO A 274 8.42 0.56 41.60
CA PRO A 274 8.33 0.83 40.17
C PRO A 274 8.26 2.33 39.90
N ASN A 275 8.99 2.79 38.89
CA ASN A 275 9.15 4.21 38.52
C ASN A 275 8.91 4.47 37.02
N HIS A 276 8.67 3.44 36.22
CA HIS A 276 8.44 3.56 34.78
C HIS A 276 7.27 2.68 34.35
N ALA A 277 6.41 3.22 33.49
CA ALA A 277 5.28 2.50 32.91
C ALA A 277 5.56 2.22 31.42
N VAL A 278 5.23 1.00 30.97
CA VAL A 278 5.37 0.53 29.60
C VAL A 278 4.18 -0.34 29.23
N VAL A 279 4.04 -0.68 27.95
CA VAL A 279 2.94 -1.53 27.48
C VAL A 279 3.45 -2.95 27.24
N LEU A 280 2.82 -3.95 27.85
CA LEU A 280 3.05 -5.37 27.57
C LEU A 280 2.27 -5.77 26.32
N VAL A 281 2.96 -6.23 25.28
CA VAL A 281 2.36 -6.51 23.95
C VAL A 281 2.47 -7.96 23.50
N GLY A 282 3.37 -8.75 24.12
CA GLY A 282 3.63 -10.12 23.65
C GLY A 282 4.44 -10.95 24.63
N TYR A 283 4.63 -12.23 24.31
CA TYR A 283 5.41 -13.20 25.08
C TYR A 283 5.97 -14.35 24.23
N ASN A 284 6.98 -15.03 24.77
CA ASN A 284 7.54 -16.24 24.17
C ASN A 284 7.90 -17.28 25.26
N ASP A 285 7.23 -18.43 25.23
CA ASP A 285 7.46 -19.50 26.21
C ASP A 285 8.79 -20.23 26.06
N THR A 286 9.36 -20.24 24.86
CA THR A 286 10.65 -20.92 24.62
C THR A 286 11.81 -20.11 25.20
N GLY A 287 11.72 -18.78 25.11
CA GLY A 287 12.70 -17.86 25.66
C GLY A 287 12.39 -17.38 27.08
N GLU A 288 11.20 -17.70 27.61
CA GLU A 288 10.70 -17.27 28.92
C GLU A 288 10.74 -15.73 29.09
N TYR A 289 10.23 -15.00 28.10
CA TYR A 289 10.24 -13.53 28.09
C TYR A 289 8.92 -12.89 27.67
N TRP A 290 8.73 -11.67 28.17
CA TRP A 290 7.72 -10.69 27.77
C TRP A 290 8.28 -9.73 26.72
N ILE A 291 7.40 -9.16 25.89
CA ILE A 291 7.71 -8.10 24.91
C ILE A 291 7.00 -6.83 25.36
N ILE A 292 7.75 -5.74 25.53
CA ILE A 292 7.23 -4.45 25.98
C ILE A 292 7.44 -3.34 24.94
N LYS A 293 6.46 -2.46 24.75
CA LYS A 293 6.55 -1.20 24.00
C LYS A 293 6.94 -0.08 24.97
N ASN A 294 7.99 0.67 24.64
CA ASN A 294 8.47 1.80 25.44
C ASN A 294 8.20 3.14 24.73
N SER A 295 8.36 4.24 25.46
CA SER A 295 8.07 5.62 25.01
C SER A 295 9.33 6.47 24.87
N TRP A 296 10.49 5.85 24.62
CA TRP A 296 11.79 6.52 24.45
C TRP A 296 12.21 6.67 22.98
N GLY A 297 11.25 6.51 22.06
CA GLY A 297 11.46 6.53 20.62
C GLY A 297 12.08 5.24 20.06
N GLU A 298 11.99 5.07 18.75
CA GLU A 298 12.45 3.89 18.01
C GLU A 298 13.96 3.60 18.15
N GLY A 299 14.74 4.63 18.49
CA GLY A 299 16.18 4.53 18.71
C GLY A 299 16.60 3.86 20.03
N TRP A 300 15.65 3.46 20.87
CA TRP A 300 15.90 2.66 22.07
C TRP A 300 15.45 1.21 21.85
N GLY A 301 16.24 0.25 22.35
CA GLY A 301 15.91 -1.16 22.26
C GLY A 301 15.77 -1.69 20.83
N GLU A 302 14.74 -2.48 20.61
CA GLU A 302 14.45 -3.20 19.37
C GLU A 302 13.37 -2.46 18.59
N GLY A 303 13.72 -1.29 18.05
CA GLY A 303 12.77 -0.41 17.37
C GLY A 303 11.76 0.22 18.34
N GLY A 304 12.19 0.57 19.57
CA GLY A 304 11.32 1.07 20.64
C GLY A 304 10.77 0.00 21.58
N TYR A 305 10.98 -1.27 21.26
CA TYR A 305 10.53 -2.40 22.07
C TYR A 305 11.66 -3.01 22.91
N GLY A 306 11.30 -3.73 23.97
CA GLY A 306 12.23 -4.47 24.81
C GLY A 306 11.72 -5.86 25.16
N ARG A 307 12.62 -6.74 25.59
CA ARG A 307 12.27 -8.06 26.11
C ARG A 307 12.78 -8.22 27.53
N VAL A 308 11.92 -8.69 28.43
CA VAL A 308 12.23 -8.88 29.87
C VAL A 308 11.81 -10.27 30.32
N HIS A 309 12.45 -10.82 31.36
CA HIS A 309 12.13 -12.18 31.81
C HIS A 309 10.74 -12.29 32.44
N TYR A 310 10.15 -13.49 32.36
CA TYR A 310 9.00 -13.83 33.19
C TYR A 310 9.34 -13.65 34.68
N GLY A 311 8.41 -13.09 35.44
CA GLY A 311 8.58 -12.75 36.85
C GLY A 311 9.01 -11.30 37.10
N ASP A 312 9.71 -10.67 36.14
CA ASP A 312 10.25 -9.32 36.31
C ASP A 312 9.15 -8.24 36.33
N LEU A 313 8.04 -8.45 35.62
CA LEU A 313 6.90 -7.54 35.61
C LEU A 313 5.87 -7.92 36.68
N GLU A 314 5.72 -9.23 36.93
CA GLU A 314 4.72 -9.79 37.84
C GLU A 314 5.00 -9.43 39.31
N GLN A 315 6.25 -9.17 39.68
CA GLN A 315 6.61 -8.72 41.03
C GLN A 315 5.94 -7.40 41.45
N TYR A 316 5.46 -6.61 40.47
CA TYR A 316 4.76 -5.35 40.73
C TYR A 316 3.24 -5.50 40.86
N SER A 317 2.70 -6.73 40.95
CA SER A 317 1.26 -6.94 41.03
C SER A 317 0.61 -6.33 42.27
N ASP A 318 1.34 -6.30 43.39
CA ASP A 318 0.87 -5.69 44.64
C ASP A 318 0.79 -4.16 44.56
N TYR A 319 1.38 -3.55 43.53
CA TYR A 319 1.28 -2.12 43.23
C TYR A 319 0.08 -1.76 42.33
N GLY A 320 -0.73 -2.75 41.91
CA GLY A 320 -1.93 -2.51 41.10
C GLY A 320 -1.78 -2.86 39.62
N PHE A 321 -0.65 -3.43 39.20
CA PHE A 321 -0.39 -3.83 37.81
C PHE A 321 -0.65 -5.34 37.58
N PRO A 322 -0.89 -5.79 36.34
CA PRO A 322 -1.04 -5.00 35.13
C PRO A 322 -2.49 -4.48 35.00
N LEU A 323 -2.67 -3.41 34.24
CA LEU A 323 -3.98 -2.84 33.96
C LEU A 323 -4.36 -3.12 32.50
N VAL A 324 -5.62 -3.53 32.29
CA VAL A 324 -6.25 -3.66 30.97
C VAL A 324 -7.54 -2.89 30.94
N ILE A 325 -7.95 -2.51 29.74
CA ILE A 325 -9.19 -1.77 29.48
C ILE A 325 -10.05 -2.51 28.47
N ASP A 326 -11.33 -2.17 28.43
CA ASP A 326 -12.33 -2.74 27.52
C ASP A 326 -13.44 -1.70 27.26
N ASN A 327 -14.25 -1.92 26.23
CA ASN A 327 -15.35 -1.06 25.80
C ASN A 327 -14.88 0.36 25.46
N VAL A 328 -14.03 0.48 24.45
CA VAL A 328 -13.60 1.79 23.95
C VAL A 328 -14.71 2.46 23.13
N SER A 329 -14.80 3.78 23.20
CA SER A 329 -15.80 4.56 22.45
C SER A 329 -15.23 5.90 22.04
N GLY A 330 -15.57 6.35 20.84
CA GLY A 330 -15.08 7.60 20.23
C GLY A 330 -16.05 8.09 19.15
N PRO A 331 -15.70 9.17 18.44
CA PRO A 331 -16.49 9.65 17.32
C PRO A 331 -16.60 8.57 16.23
N THR A 332 -17.82 8.35 15.74
CA THR A 332 -18.15 7.36 14.70
C THR A 332 -18.45 8.11 13.42
N PRO A 333 -17.66 7.97 12.34
CA PRO A 333 -17.76 8.82 11.16
C PRO A 333 -18.72 8.27 10.08
N VAL A 334 -19.36 7.11 10.33
CA VAL A 334 -20.27 6.49 9.36
C VAL A 334 -21.67 6.39 9.97
N HIS A 335 -22.66 6.97 9.31
CA HIS A 335 -24.01 7.13 9.85
C HIS A 335 -25.05 6.49 8.95
N ASN A 336 -25.87 5.59 9.51
CA ASN A 336 -27.10 5.18 8.84
C ASN A 336 -28.21 6.18 9.17
N LEU A 337 -28.51 7.09 8.23
CA LEU A 337 -29.48 8.17 8.43
C LEU A 337 -30.92 7.66 8.63
N ASN A 338 -31.20 6.40 8.26
CA ASN A 338 -32.52 5.81 8.40
C ASN A 338 -32.75 5.19 9.79
N THR A 339 -31.71 4.64 10.42
CA THR A 339 -31.78 4.05 11.77
C THR A 339 -31.27 5.01 12.86
N SER A 340 -30.52 6.05 12.48
CA SER A 340 -29.75 6.92 13.40
C SER A 340 -28.72 6.15 14.22
N GLU A 341 -28.18 5.08 13.64
CA GLU A 341 -27.07 4.32 14.19
C GLU A 341 -25.78 4.74 13.51
N ASP A 342 -24.71 4.75 14.31
CA ASP A 342 -23.40 5.23 13.93
C ASP A 342 -22.37 4.09 14.02
N PHE A 343 -21.41 4.11 13.12
CA PHE A 343 -20.46 3.04 12.88
C PHE A 343 -19.07 3.62 12.64
N TYR A 344 -18.05 2.80 12.89
CA TYR A 344 -16.67 3.15 12.60
C TYR A 344 -16.28 2.89 11.14
N THR A 345 -16.91 1.90 10.51
CA THR A 345 -16.57 1.47 9.15
C THR A 345 -17.81 1.39 8.27
N ILE A 346 -17.60 1.55 6.97
CA ILE A 346 -18.67 1.46 5.96
C ILE A 346 -19.20 0.03 5.91
N GLN A 347 -18.32 -0.97 6.00
CA GLN A 347 -18.73 -2.37 6.00
C GLN A 347 -19.62 -2.71 7.21
N ALA A 348 -19.31 -2.21 8.42
CA ALA A 348 -20.15 -2.44 9.59
C ALA A 348 -21.55 -1.83 9.41
N ALA A 349 -21.63 -0.61 8.86
CA ALA A 349 -22.91 0.03 8.57
C ALA A 349 -23.73 -0.78 7.55
N ILE A 350 -23.09 -1.40 6.55
CA ILE A 350 -23.78 -2.28 5.58
C ILE A 350 -24.24 -3.58 6.24
N ASP A 351 -23.38 -4.21 7.03
CA ASP A 351 -23.64 -5.53 7.64
C ASP A 351 -24.67 -5.49 8.77
N ASP A 352 -24.87 -4.32 9.36
CA ASP A 352 -25.86 -4.10 10.41
C ASP A 352 -27.24 -4.69 10.03
N HIS A 353 -27.86 -5.37 11.00
CA HIS A 353 -29.11 -6.09 10.80
C HIS A 353 -30.28 -5.16 10.42
N ASP A 354 -30.29 -3.95 10.96
CA ASP A 354 -31.32 -2.95 10.78
C ASP A 354 -31.06 -2.07 9.53
N THR A 355 -29.86 -2.16 8.92
CA THR A 355 -29.61 -1.66 7.56
C THR A 355 -30.36 -2.48 6.51
N LEU A 356 -31.32 -1.84 5.84
CA LEU A 356 -32.17 -2.43 4.80
C LEU A 356 -31.96 -1.75 3.43
N ASN A 357 -32.43 -2.41 2.37
CA ASN A 357 -32.47 -1.82 1.03
C ASN A 357 -33.20 -0.46 1.03
N GLY A 358 -32.61 0.53 0.37
CA GLY A 358 -33.09 1.92 0.29
C GLY A 358 -32.57 2.82 1.41
N HIS A 359 -31.79 2.29 2.37
CA HIS A 359 -31.16 3.11 3.41
C HIS A 359 -29.99 3.95 2.85
N ILE A 360 -29.67 5.01 3.57
CA ILE A 360 -28.57 5.94 3.27
C ILE A 360 -27.52 5.83 4.36
N ILE A 361 -26.34 5.40 3.96
CA ILE A 361 -25.11 5.42 4.73
C ILE A 361 -24.35 6.69 4.32
N GLU A 362 -24.19 7.60 5.25
CA GLU A 362 -23.44 8.85 5.10
C GLU A 362 -22.08 8.70 5.78
N VAL A 363 -21.02 9.11 5.09
CA VAL A 363 -19.63 8.89 5.50
C VAL A 363 -18.95 10.25 5.63
N GLU A 364 -18.41 10.55 6.81
CA GLU A 364 -17.66 11.77 7.07
C GLU A 364 -16.27 11.75 6.42
N ASP A 365 -15.61 12.91 6.41
CA ASP A 365 -14.28 13.05 5.86
C ASP A 365 -13.26 12.22 6.62
N GLY A 366 -12.34 11.59 5.89
CA GLY A 366 -11.37 10.68 6.45
C GLY A 366 -10.75 9.77 5.40
N VAL A 367 -9.76 9.01 5.84
CA VAL A 367 -9.14 7.92 5.08
C VAL A 367 -9.63 6.61 5.67
N TYR A 368 -10.26 5.77 4.85
CA TYR A 368 -10.85 4.51 5.25
C TYR A 368 -10.13 3.37 4.54
N HIS A 369 -9.51 2.48 5.31
CA HIS A 369 -8.86 1.29 4.78
C HIS A 369 -9.84 0.12 4.76
N GLU A 370 -10.55 -0.09 3.65
CA GLU A 370 -11.62 -1.10 3.55
C GLU A 370 -11.68 -1.77 2.17
N ASN A 371 -12.10 -3.03 2.15
CA ASN A 371 -12.62 -3.70 0.95
C ASN A 371 -14.10 -3.97 1.19
N ILE A 372 -14.96 -3.17 0.58
CA ILE A 372 -16.37 -3.03 0.91
C ILE A 372 -17.22 -3.94 0.03
N LYS A 373 -17.97 -4.84 0.65
CA LYS A 373 -18.92 -5.74 0.01
C LYS A 373 -20.34 -5.17 0.11
N VAL A 374 -20.82 -4.59 -0.97
CA VAL A 374 -22.16 -4.00 -1.03
C VAL A 374 -23.17 -5.04 -1.51
N ASN A 375 -23.76 -5.75 -0.55
CA ASN A 375 -24.72 -6.84 -0.76
C ASN A 375 -26.19 -6.44 -0.49
N LYS A 376 -26.43 -5.17 -0.18
CA LYS A 376 -27.76 -4.54 0.00
C LYS A 376 -27.87 -3.33 -0.92
N GLY A 377 -29.06 -3.08 -1.46
CA GLY A 377 -29.34 -1.93 -2.32
C GLY A 377 -29.41 -0.63 -1.52
N VAL A 378 -28.27 -0.10 -1.09
CA VAL A 378 -28.14 1.10 -0.24
C VAL A 378 -27.53 2.28 -1.02
N THR A 379 -27.71 3.49 -0.49
CA THR A 379 -26.91 4.65 -0.89
C THR A 379 -25.75 4.82 0.08
N ILE A 380 -24.53 4.92 -0.43
CA ILE A 380 -23.31 5.20 0.32
C ILE A 380 -22.77 6.52 -0.23
N ARG A 381 -22.63 7.53 0.60
CA ARG A 381 -22.17 8.86 0.15
C ARG A 381 -21.28 9.56 1.15
N SER A 382 -20.29 10.29 0.65
CA SER A 382 -19.51 11.24 1.44
C SER A 382 -20.34 12.49 1.81
N THR A 383 -20.05 13.09 2.96
CA THR A 383 -20.62 14.37 3.39
C THR A 383 -20.03 15.58 2.66
N SER A 384 -18.78 15.51 2.20
CA SER A 384 -18.05 16.62 1.57
C SER A 384 -17.71 16.42 0.09
N GLY A 385 -17.87 15.18 -0.41
CA GLY A 385 -17.46 14.77 -1.76
C GLY A 385 -16.06 14.16 -1.80
N ALA A 386 -15.59 13.85 -3.02
CA ALA A 386 -14.41 13.01 -3.23
C ALA A 386 -13.09 13.58 -2.69
N GLY A 387 -13.01 14.89 -2.43
CA GLY A 387 -11.79 15.52 -1.93
C GLY A 387 -11.52 15.31 -0.44
N GLY A 388 -12.53 14.96 0.35
CA GLY A 388 -12.42 14.79 1.81
C GLY A 388 -12.57 13.34 2.29
N CYS A 389 -13.10 12.45 1.45
CA CYS A 389 -13.35 11.06 1.82
C CYS A 389 -12.63 10.10 0.85
N ILE A 390 -11.59 9.44 1.36
CA ILE A 390 -10.69 8.56 0.59
C ILE A 390 -10.88 7.13 1.09
N ILE A 391 -11.21 6.21 0.19
CA ILE A 391 -11.31 4.79 0.47
C ILE A 391 -10.12 4.09 -0.19
N VAL A 392 -9.25 3.53 0.63
CA VAL A 392 -8.05 2.80 0.22
C VAL A 392 -8.30 1.31 0.42
N ALA A 393 -7.95 0.48 -0.57
CA ALA A 393 -8.03 -0.98 -0.43
C ALA A 393 -7.21 -1.44 0.78
N ARG A 394 -7.85 -2.08 1.76
CA ARG A 394 -7.13 -2.71 2.89
C ARG A 394 -6.26 -3.88 2.41
N ASN A 395 -6.86 -4.76 1.61
CA ASN A 395 -6.18 -5.79 0.86
C ASN A 395 -6.03 -5.31 -0.60
N PRO A 396 -4.80 -5.02 -1.07
CA PRO A 396 -4.55 -4.55 -2.43
C PRO A 396 -4.89 -5.60 -3.51
N ASP A 397 -5.07 -6.87 -3.10
CA ASP A 397 -5.48 -7.97 -3.97
C ASP A 397 -7.00 -8.20 -4.00
N GLU A 398 -7.79 -7.31 -3.42
CA GLU A 398 -9.26 -7.32 -3.47
C GLU A 398 -9.81 -5.99 -4.02
N HIS A 399 -11.06 -6.00 -4.50
CA HIS A 399 -11.74 -4.79 -4.94
C HIS A 399 -11.94 -3.80 -3.78
N VAL A 400 -11.94 -2.48 -4.04
CA VAL A 400 -12.33 -1.50 -3.01
C VAL A 400 -13.83 -1.55 -2.77
N PHE A 401 -14.63 -1.41 -3.84
CA PHE A 401 -16.07 -1.63 -3.80
C PHE A 401 -16.46 -2.83 -4.66
N ASN A 402 -16.91 -3.90 -4.02
CA ASN A 402 -17.52 -5.06 -4.66
C ASN A 402 -19.05 -5.00 -4.54
N VAL A 403 -19.71 -4.52 -5.59
CA VAL A 403 -21.16 -4.31 -5.61
C VAL A 403 -21.86 -5.53 -6.20
N THR A 404 -22.62 -6.23 -5.36
CA THR A 404 -23.33 -7.47 -5.69
C THR A 404 -24.84 -7.39 -5.47
N ALA A 405 -25.36 -6.21 -5.12
CA ALA A 405 -26.77 -5.92 -5.03
C ALA A 405 -27.24 -4.89 -6.07
N ASP A 406 -28.46 -5.09 -6.57
CA ASP A 406 -29.16 -4.12 -7.41
C ASP A 406 -29.42 -2.81 -6.66
N SER A 407 -29.57 -1.71 -7.42
CA SER A 407 -30.02 -0.41 -6.90
C SER A 407 -29.11 0.21 -5.82
N VAL A 408 -27.81 -0.09 -5.87
CA VAL A 408 -26.79 0.56 -5.05
C VAL A 408 -26.43 1.93 -5.62
N ASN A 409 -26.24 2.92 -4.76
CA ASN A 409 -25.73 4.24 -5.14
C ASN A 409 -24.43 4.55 -4.38
N ILE A 410 -23.35 4.89 -5.09
CA ILE A 410 -22.05 5.24 -4.50
C ILE A 410 -21.63 6.61 -5.01
N SER A 411 -21.37 7.55 -4.11
CA SER A 411 -20.97 8.90 -4.53
C SER A 411 -20.06 9.67 -3.59
N GLY A 412 -19.16 10.45 -4.17
CA GLY A 412 -18.33 11.41 -3.44
C GLY A 412 -17.09 10.79 -2.80
N PHE A 413 -16.50 9.75 -3.39
CA PHE A 413 -15.30 9.11 -2.85
C PHE A 413 -14.10 9.26 -3.79
N THR A 414 -12.91 9.41 -3.20
CA THR A 414 -11.67 8.97 -3.86
C THR A 414 -11.49 7.48 -3.57
N VAL A 415 -11.24 6.66 -4.60
CA VAL A 415 -11.16 5.19 -4.49
C VAL A 415 -9.85 4.69 -5.08
N GLU A 416 -8.99 4.13 -4.25
CA GLU A 416 -7.60 3.78 -4.62
C GLU A 416 -7.03 2.53 -3.93
N GLY A 417 -5.89 2.06 -4.41
CA GLY A 417 -5.08 1.05 -3.73
C GLY A 417 -5.36 -0.41 -4.10
N ALA A 418 -6.36 -0.72 -4.94
CA ALA A 418 -6.58 -2.09 -5.44
C ALA A 418 -5.58 -2.45 -6.54
N VAL A 419 -4.33 -2.71 -6.15
CA VAL A 419 -3.19 -2.95 -7.05
C VAL A 419 -3.40 -4.14 -7.99
N SER A 420 -4.09 -5.19 -7.56
CA SER A 420 -4.35 -6.37 -8.40
C SER A 420 -5.80 -6.49 -8.88
N GLU A 421 -6.68 -5.59 -8.44
CA GLU A 421 -8.13 -5.67 -8.62
C GLU A 421 -8.77 -4.32 -9.01
N THR A 422 -10.08 -4.18 -8.81
CA THR A 422 -10.87 -3.04 -9.29
C THR A 422 -11.19 -2.06 -8.17
N GLY A 423 -11.09 -0.75 -8.45
CA GLY A 423 -11.58 0.29 -7.55
C GLY A 423 -13.08 0.11 -7.29
N ILE A 424 -13.92 0.20 -8.33
CA ILE A 424 -15.36 -0.07 -8.24
C ILE A 424 -15.79 -1.11 -9.27
N ILE A 425 -16.22 -2.28 -8.81
CA ILE A 425 -16.81 -3.31 -9.66
C ILE A 425 -18.32 -3.44 -9.42
N LEU A 426 -19.08 -3.46 -10.52
CA LEU A 426 -20.48 -3.88 -10.53
C LEU A 426 -20.56 -5.30 -11.08
N GLU A 427 -20.89 -6.27 -10.23
CA GLU A 427 -20.82 -7.70 -10.55
C GLU A 427 -22.22 -8.32 -10.63
N SER A 428 -22.73 -8.53 -11.84
CA SER A 428 -24.05 -9.13 -12.09
C SER A 428 -25.23 -8.36 -11.46
N VAL A 429 -25.15 -7.03 -11.44
CA VAL A 429 -26.15 -6.14 -10.80
C VAL A 429 -26.86 -5.22 -11.77
N ASN A 430 -27.98 -4.66 -11.33
CA ASN A 430 -28.84 -3.82 -12.14
C ASN A 430 -29.23 -2.52 -11.43
N HIS A 431 -29.42 -1.46 -12.21
CA HIS A 431 -29.95 -0.18 -11.75
C HIS A 431 -29.09 0.52 -10.67
N CYS A 432 -27.78 0.28 -10.66
CA CYS A 432 -26.88 0.98 -9.74
C CYS A 432 -26.53 2.38 -10.25
N SER A 433 -25.95 3.20 -9.37
CA SER A 433 -25.66 4.61 -9.59
C SER A 433 -24.29 4.94 -9.03
N ILE A 434 -23.37 5.41 -9.86
CA ILE A 434 -21.99 5.74 -9.45
C ILE A 434 -21.70 7.18 -9.87
N PHE A 435 -21.51 8.07 -8.90
CA PHE A 435 -21.48 9.51 -9.16
C PHE A 435 -20.40 10.27 -8.41
N ASP A 436 -19.85 11.32 -9.01
CA ASP A 436 -18.98 12.29 -8.31
C ASP A 436 -17.76 11.65 -7.61
N ASN A 437 -17.20 10.57 -8.18
CA ASN A 437 -16.06 9.87 -7.62
C ASN A 437 -14.76 10.16 -8.38
N ILE A 438 -13.63 10.06 -7.68
CA ILE A 438 -12.27 10.03 -8.25
C ILE A 438 -11.74 8.61 -8.08
N ILE A 439 -11.30 7.95 -9.15
CA ILE A 439 -10.83 6.57 -9.12
C ILE A 439 -9.43 6.49 -9.74
N SER A 440 -8.44 6.17 -8.92
CA SER A 440 -7.03 6.12 -9.32
C SER A 440 -6.23 5.04 -8.62
N ASP A 441 -5.08 4.69 -9.20
CA ASP A 441 -4.09 3.80 -8.59
C ASP A 441 -4.64 2.39 -8.26
N ASN A 442 -5.50 1.89 -9.16
CA ASN A 442 -5.99 0.51 -9.15
C ASN A 442 -5.55 -0.22 -10.44
N LYS A 443 -5.64 -1.56 -10.48
CA LYS A 443 -5.48 -2.29 -11.74
C LYS A 443 -6.62 -1.95 -12.70
N TYR A 444 -7.86 -1.98 -12.21
CA TYR A 444 -9.04 -1.56 -12.95
C TYR A 444 -9.73 -0.39 -12.24
N GLY A 445 -10.08 0.69 -12.93
CA GLY A 445 -10.77 1.82 -12.33
C GLY A 445 -12.25 1.49 -12.00
N ILE A 446 -13.13 1.62 -13.00
CA ILE A 446 -14.53 1.18 -12.91
C ILE A 446 -14.78 0.05 -13.91
N TYR A 447 -15.32 -1.07 -13.42
CA TYR A 447 -15.68 -2.21 -14.26
C TYR A 447 -17.15 -2.62 -14.10
N LEU A 448 -17.90 -2.56 -15.21
CA LEU A 448 -19.27 -3.04 -15.32
C LEU A 448 -19.27 -4.48 -15.86
N ASN A 449 -19.40 -5.47 -14.97
CA ASN A 449 -19.30 -6.89 -15.31
C ASN A 449 -20.65 -7.59 -15.20
N HIS A 450 -21.18 -8.09 -16.32
CA HIS A 450 -22.51 -8.72 -16.43
C HIS A 450 -23.64 -7.88 -15.82
N SER A 451 -23.50 -6.57 -15.81
CA SER A 451 -24.39 -5.64 -15.12
C SER A 451 -25.21 -4.83 -16.12
N SER A 452 -26.38 -4.31 -15.73
CA SER A 452 -27.21 -3.54 -16.68
C SER A 452 -27.92 -2.34 -16.06
N ARG A 453 -28.30 -1.37 -16.91
CA ARG A 453 -29.13 -0.21 -16.53
C ARG A 453 -28.56 0.66 -15.41
N SER A 454 -27.26 0.58 -15.18
CA SER A 454 -26.56 1.46 -14.24
C SER A 454 -26.35 2.85 -14.84
N ARG A 455 -26.33 3.85 -13.97
CA ARG A 455 -26.04 5.25 -14.29
C ARG A 455 -24.68 5.65 -13.78
N LEU A 456 -23.87 6.26 -14.63
CA LEU A 456 -22.61 6.87 -14.20
C LEU A 456 -22.60 8.33 -14.65
N HIS A 457 -22.20 9.24 -13.76
CA HIS A 457 -22.10 10.68 -14.03
C HIS A 457 -20.97 11.27 -13.19
N ASN A 458 -20.19 12.17 -13.78
CA ASN A 458 -19.15 12.96 -13.13
C ASN A 458 -18.11 12.13 -12.36
N ASN A 459 -17.72 10.96 -12.89
CA ASN A 459 -16.60 10.19 -12.36
C ASN A 459 -15.30 10.53 -13.11
N SER A 460 -14.22 10.76 -12.38
CA SER A 460 -12.87 10.98 -12.92
C SER A 460 -12.04 9.73 -12.71
N ILE A 461 -11.66 9.05 -13.79
CA ILE A 461 -10.91 7.79 -13.76
C ILE A 461 -9.54 8.03 -14.42
N SER A 462 -8.46 7.82 -13.68
CA SER A 462 -7.10 8.06 -14.20
C SER A 462 -6.06 7.29 -13.40
N ASN A 463 -4.84 7.12 -13.94
CA ASN A 463 -3.74 6.41 -13.27
C ASN A 463 -4.08 4.98 -12.83
N ASN A 464 -5.00 4.31 -13.53
CA ASN A 464 -5.23 2.88 -13.35
C ASN A 464 -4.50 2.13 -14.48
N SER A 465 -4.15 0.85 -14.27
CA SER A 465 -3.60 0.04 -15.39
C SER A 465 -4.61 -0.04 -16.55
N TYR A 466 -5.90 -0.13 -16.21
CA TYR A 466 -7.02 -0.04 -17.13
C TYR A 466 -8.14 0.79 -16.50
N ASN A 467 -8.53 1.91 -17.10
CA ASN A 467 -9.44 2.86 -16.47
C ASN A 467 -10.90 2.38 -16.47
N PHE A 468 -11.49 2.13 -17.65
CA PHE A 468 -12.91 1.77 -17.76
C PHE A 468 -13.13 0.46 -18.51
N GLY A 469 -14.14 -0.31 -18.10
CA GLY A 469 -14.50 -1.57 -18.74
C GLY A 469 -15.99 -1.89 -18.69
N VAL A 470 -16.47 -2.56 -19.74
CA VAL A 470 -17.82 -3.16 -19.81
C VAL A 470 -17.72 -4.56 -20.43
N SER A 471 -18.31 -5.54 -19.76
CA SER A 471 -18.36 -6.94 -20.17
C SER A 471 -19.71 -7.56 -19.85
N GLY A 472 -20.10 -8.55 -20.63
CA GLY A 472 -21.30 -9.32 -20.42
C GLY A 472 -21.48 -10.39 -21.48
N GLU A 473 -22.57 -11.12 -21.38
CA GLU A 473 -22.92 -12.21 -22.31
C GLU A 473 -24.19 -11.91 -23.10
N SER A 474 -24.98 -10.94 -22.65
CA SER A 474 -26.23 -10.55 -23.27
C SER A 474 -26.23 -9.07 -23.65
N LEU A 475 -27.07 -8.70 -24.62
CA LEU A 475 -27.22 -7.30 -25.03
C LEU A 475 -27.55 -6.37 -23.86
N SER A 476 -28.36 -6.81 -22.89
CA SER A 476 -28.70 -5.97 -21.74
C SER A 476 -27.49 -5.57 -20.91
N ASP A 477 -26.45 -6.40 -20.85
CA ASP A 477 -25.27 -6.19 -20.03
C ASP A 477 -24.38 -5.04 -20.56
N TYR A 478 -24.67 -4.56 -21.77
CA TYR A 478 -23.99 -3.43 -22.40
C TYR A 478 -24.86 -2.17 -22.42
N ILE A 479 -26.08 -2.20 -21.87
CA ILE A 479 -27.00 -1.07 -21.86
C ILE A 479 -26.91 -0.34 -20.52
N HIS A 480 -26.13 0.74 -20.53
CA HIS A 480 -25.96 1.66 -19.40
C HIS A 480 -26.27 3.10 -19.81
N ASP A 481 -26.56 3.92 -18.81
CA ASP A 481 -26.82 5.35 -18.97
C ASP A 481 -25.57 6.12 -18.52
N LEU A 482 -24.67 6.36 -19.47
CA LEU A 482 -23.43 7.10 -19.28
C LEU A 482 -23.53 8.43 -20.01
N ASP A 483 -23.07 9.50 -19.38
CA ASP A 483 -22.87 10.76 -20.07
C ASP A 483 -21.40 11.19 -20.11
N SER A 484 -21.13 12.23 -20.89
CA SER A 484 -19.79 12.73 -21.19
C SER A 484 -19.09 13.42 -20.02
N THR A 485 -19.72 13.50 -18.85
CA THR A 485 -19.07 14.03 -17.63
C THR A 485 -18.20 12.96 -16.94
N ASN A 486 -18.40 11.68 -17.27
CA ASN A 486 -17.44 10.64 -16.91
C ASN A 486 -16.21 10.78 -17.79
N THR A 487 -15.03 10.75 -17.19
CA THR A 487 -13.77 10.92 -17.92
C THR A 487 -12.76 9.82 -17.62
N VAL A 488 -12.02 9.43 -18.65
CA VAL A 488 -10.79 8.64 -18.56
C VAL A 488 -9.64 9.58 -18.92
N ASN A 489 -8.69 9.79 -18.01
CA ASN A 489 -7.56 10.70 -18.20
C ASN A 489 -8.00 12.11 -18.69
N GLY A 490 -9.11 12.61 -18.13
CA GLY A 490 -9.71 13.90 -18.49
C GLY A 490 -10.46 13.94 -19.83
N LYS A 491 -10.60 12.81 -20.53
CA LYS A 491 -11.33 12.69 -21.79
C LYS A 491 -12.68 11.98 -21.61
N PRO A 492 -13.78 12.41 -22.26
CA PRO A 492 -15.11 11.83 -22.05
C PRO A 492 -15.22 10.35 -22.43
N ILE A 493 -16.04 9.61 -21.66
CA ILE A 493 -16.46 8.24 -21.98
C ILE A 493 -17.70 8.29 -22.88
N TYR A 494 -17.69 7.53 -23.98
CA TYR A 494 -18.84 7.37 -24.86
C TYR A 494 -19.29 5.91 -24.95
N LEU A 495 -20.55 5.66 -24.60
CA LEU A 495 -21.23 4.40 -24.86
C LEU A 495 -22.44 4.66 -25.76
N ILE A 496 -22.26 4.39 -27.04
CA ILE A 496 -23.20 4.70 -28.12
C ILE A 496 -24.14 3.52 -28.30
N ILE A 497 -25.44 3.75 -28.14
CA ILE A 497 -26.44 2.67 -28.14
C ILE A 497 -27.53 2.97 -29.17
N ASN A 498 -27.91 1.96 -29.96
CA ASN A 498 -29.02 2.03 -30.92
C ASN A 498 -28.87 3.15 -31.97
N GLN A 499 -27.67 3.37 -32.49
CA GLN A 499 -27.40 4.39 -33.50
C GLN A 499 -27.21 3.78 -34.90
N SER A 500 -27.37 4.62 -35.93
CA SER A 500 -27.01 4.26 -37.30
C SER A 500 -26.64 5.46 -38.15
N GLY A 501 -25.68 5.27 -39.08
CA GLY A 501 -25.16 6.32 -39.96
C GLY A 501 -24.28 7.36 -39.26
N LEU A 502 -23.71 7.01 -38.11
CA LEU A 502 -22.93 7.93 -37.27
C LEU A 502 -21.44 7.84 -37.60
N VAL A 503 -20.78 8.99 -37.72
CA VAL A 503 -19.32 9.09 -37.84
C VAL A 503 -18.75 9.65 -36.53
N ILE A 504 -17.82 8.91 -35.94
CA ILE A 504 -17.09 9.25 -34.72
C ILE A 504 -15.66 9.57 -35.14
N ASP A 505 -15.29 10.83 -34.98
CA ASP A 505 -14.02 11.39 -35.45
C ASP A 505 -13.21 12.01 -34.29
N PRO A 506 -12.00 12.54 -34.53
CA PRO A 506 -11.16 13.09 -33.46
C PRO A 506 -11.79 14.24 -32.67
N SER A 507 -12.82 14.92 -33.18
CA SER A 507 -13.49 16.02 -32.47
C SER A 507 -14.24 15.57 -31.23
N TRP A 508 -14.54 14.27 -31.12
CA TRP A 508 -15.17 13.68 -29.94
C TRP A 508 -14.21 13.61 -28.75
N ASN A 509 -12.89 13.57 -29.00
CA ASN A 509 -11.85 13.47 -27.96
C ASN A 509 -12.15 12.38 -26.92
N ALA A 510 -12.58 11.19 -27.37
CA ALA A 510 -13.00 10.10 -26.50
C ALA A 510 -11.83 9.56 -25.66
N GLY A 511 -12.07 9.32 -24.37
CA GLY A 511 -11.19 8.57 -23.47
C GLY A 511 -11.50 7.06 -23.48
N PHE A 512 -12.74 6.71 -23.79
CA PHE A 512 -13.23 5.35 -24.02
C PHE A 512 -14.36 5.39 -25.05
N LEU A 513 -14.45 4.37 -25.90
CA LEU A 513 -15.52 4.25 -26.89
C LEU A 513 -16.11 2.84 -26.94
N GLY A 514 -17.37 2.72 -26.55
CA GLY A 514 -18.21 1.56 -26.80
C GLY A 514 -19.35 1.88 -27.78
N VAL A 515 -19.60 0.97 -28.72
CA VAL A 515 -20.72 1.00 -29.66
C VAL A 515 -21.51 -0.29 -29.48
N VAL A 516 -22.80 -0.14 -29.20
CA VAL A 516 -23.70 -1.20 -28.76
C VAL A 516 -24.95 -1.20 -29.61
N ASN A 517 -25.34 -2.37 -30.12
CA ASN A 517 -26.59 -2.58 -30.88
C ASN A 517 -26.82 -1.52 -31.98
N SER A 518 -25.79 -1.26 -32.78
CA SER A 518 -25.78 -0.19 -33.77
C SER A 518 -25.44 -0.73 -35.17
N ASP A 519 -25.66 0.07 -36.21
CA ASP A 519 -25.48 -0.36 -37.61
C ASP A 519 -24.97 0.79 -38.46
N ASP A 520 -24.08 0.57 -39.43
CA ASP A 520 -23.54 1.64 -40.30
C ASP A 520 -22.86 2.77 -39.48
N ILE A 521 -21.95 2.39 -38.58
CA ILE A 521 -21.14 3.30 -37.77
C ILE A 521 -19.73 3.38 -38.36
N THR A 522 -19.15 4.58 -38.43
CA THR A 522 -17.74 4.78 -38.77
C THR A 522 -17.00 5.35 -37.59
N VAL A 523 -15.97 4.68 -37.12
CA VAL A 523 -15.00 5.20 -36.15
C VAL A 523 -13.71 5.51 -36.89
N GLU A 524 -13.28 6.77 -36.91
CA GLU A 524 -12.11 7.19 -37.68
C GLU A 524 -11.15 8.12 -36.94
N GLY A 525 -9.84 7.86 -37.06
CA GLY A 525 -8.79 8.81 -36.66
C GLY A 525 -8.60 9.01 -35.15
N ILE A 526 -9.28 8.26 -34.30
CA ILE A 526 -9.22 8.45 -32.85
C ILE A 526 -8.06 7.70 -32.20
N THR A 527 -7.62 8.19 -31.04
CA THR A 527 -6.61 7.54 -30.20
C THR A 527 -7.22 7.16 -28.86
N ILE A 528 -7.21 5.88 -28.51
CA ILE A 528 -7.73 5.36 -27.24
C ILE A 528 -6.68 4.46 -26.59
N GLY A 529 -6.48 4.61 -25.28
CA GLY A 529 -5.59 3.74 -24.53
C GLY A 529 -5.93 3.60 -23.06
N GLU A 530 -5.22 2.71 -22.37
CA GLU A 530 -5.34 2.47 -20.93
C GLU A 530 -6.77 2.12 -20.48
N ASN A 531 -7.48 1.28 -21.25
CA ASN A 531 -8.80 0.78 -20.92
C ASN A 531 -8.86 -0.74 -20.96
N VAL A 532 -9.93 -1.32 -20.40
CA VAL A 532 -10.16 -2.77 -20.53
C VAL A 532 -10.37 -3.10 -22.01
N LYS A 533 -11.16 -2.29 -22.72
CA LYS A 533 -11.35 -2.40 -24.16
C LYS A 533 -11.19 -1.01 -24.77
N GLY A 534 -10.27 -0.83 -25.71
CA GLY A 534 -10.04 0.46 -26.35
C GLY A 534 -11.24 0.88 -27.18
N VAL A 535 -11.50 0.17 -28.28
CA VAL A 535 -12.75 0.28 -29.05
C VAL A 535 -13.57 -0.99 -28.88
N LEU A 536 -14.78 -0.84 -28.34
CA LEU A 536 -15.71 -1.94 -28.10
C LEU A 536 -16.87 -1.89 -29.08
N PHE A 537 -17.01 -2.90 -29.96
CA PHE A 537 -18.21 -3.13 -30.77
C PHE A 537 -18.96 -4.34 -30.22
N THR A 538 -20.20 -4.15 -29.78
CA THR A 538 -21.08 -5.22 -29.31
C THR A 538 -22.41 -5.16 -30.04
N TYR A 539 -22.91 -6.29 -30.55
CA TYR A 539 -24.14 -6.33 -31.35
C TYR A 539 -24.15 -5.30 -32.49
N THR A 540 -22.98 -4.93 -33.02
CA THR A 540 -22.81 -3.82 -33.97
C THR A 540 -22.43 -4.37 -35.34
N ASN A 541 -23.14 -3.94 -36.38
CA ASN A 541 -23.02 -4.54 -37.70
C ASN A 541 -22.79 -3.51 -38.81
N ASN A 542 -22.32 -3.99 -39.97
CA ASN A 542 -22.16 -3.17 -41.18
C ASN A 542 -21.37 -1.87 -40.95
N SER A 543 -20.41 -1.88 -40.02
CA SER A 543 -19.72 -0.71 -39.51
C SER A 543 -18.21 -0.76 -39.84
N THR A 544 -17.54 0.39 -39.76
CA THR A 544 -16.12 0.53 -40.10
C THR A 544 -15.34 1.13 -38.93
N ILE A 545 -14.20 0.52 -38.58
CA ILE A 545 -13.19 1.10 -37.71
C ILE A 545 -11.95 1.34 -38.59
N THR A 546 -11.54 2.60 -38.74
CA THR A 546 -10.45 2.97 -39.64
C THR A 546 -9.50 3.99 -39.04
N ASN A 547 -8.20 3.89 -39.30
CA ASN A 547 -7.21 4.87 -38.83
C ASN A 547 -7.28 5.12 -37.31
N VAL A 548 -7.61 4.09 -36.53
CA VAL A 548 -7.64 4.17 -35.06
C VAL A 548 -6.28 3.81 -34.51
N THR A 549 -5.81 4.55 -33.51
CA THR A 549 -4.64 4.18 -32.70
C THR A 549 -5.11 3.65 -31.35
N SER A 550 -4.77 2.41 -31.04
CA SER A 550 -5.11 1.75 -29.79
C SER A 550 -3.84 1.33 -29.04
N LEU A 551 -3.61 1.89 -27.86
CA LEU A 551 -2.41 1.66 -27.06
C LEU A 551 -2.70 1.20 -25.62
N ASP A 552 -1.90 0.26 -25.11
CA ASP A 552 -1.90 -0.12 -23.68
C ASP A 552 -3.29 -0.54 -23.12
N ASN A 553 -4.11 -1.23 -23.92
CA ASN A 553 -5.40 -1.78 -23.49
C ASN A 553 -5.30 -3.28 -23.19
N ASP A 554 -6.23 -3.83 -22.39
CA ASP A 554 -6.37 -5.29 -22.24
C ASP A 554 -6.83 -5.90 -23.58
N TYR A 555 -7.72 -5.20 -24.30
CA TYR A 555 -8.08 -5.46 -25.69
C TYR A 555 -8.07 -4.15 -26.47
N GLY A 556 -7.30 -4.06 -27.56
CA GLY A 556 -7.23 -2.85 -28.36
C GLY A 556 -8.56 -2.57 -29.08
N ILE A 557 -8.96 -3.49 -29.95
CA ILE A 557 -10.31 -3.51 -30.55
C ILE A 557 -10.98 -4.84 -30.19
N TYR A 558 -12.21 -4.77 -29.68
CA TYR A 558 -12.98 -5.93 -29.25
C TYR A 558 -14.34 -5.98 -29.93
N LEU A 559 -14.63 -7.07 -30.63
CA LEU A 559 -15.92 -7.35 -31.26
C LEU A 559 -16.63 -8.50 -30.54
N TYR A 560 -17.89 -8.29 -30.17
CA TYR A 560 -18.77 -9.32 -29.63
C TYR A 560 -20.12 -9.32 -30.32
N GLU A 561 -20.58 -10.48 -30.81
CA GLU A 561 -21.86 -10.61 -31.53
C GLU A 561 -22.03 -9.56 -32.64
N SER A 562 -20.92 -9.17 -33.29
CA SER A 562 -20.82 -8.02 -34.20
C SER A 562 -20.31 -8.48 -35.55
N SER A 563 -21.11 -8.32 -36.60
CA SER A 563 -20.86 -8.98 -37.90
C SER A 563 -20.87 -8.01 -39.07
N ASN A 564 -20.22 -8.39 -40.17
CA ASN A 564 -20.12 -7.60 -41.40
C ASN A 564 -19.41 -6.24 -41.20
N ASN A 565 -18.46 -6.16 -40.27
CA ASN A 565 -17.68 -4.93 -40.04
C ASN A 565 -16.34 -4.96 -40.79
N VAL A 566 -15.76 -3.78 -41.00
CA VAL A 566 -14.43 -3.61 -41.60
C VAL A 566 -13.52 -2.93 -40.59
N ILE A 567 -12.35 -3.50 -40.33
CA ILE A 567 -11.30 -2.92 -39.48
C ILE A 567 -10.06 -2.73 -40.36
N THR A 568 -9.68 -1.49 -40.60
CA THR A 568 -8.60 -1.18 -41.55
C THR A 568 -7.75 0.00 -41.13
N GLU A 569 -6.50 0.08 -41.61
CA GLU A 569 -5.61 1.23 -41.37
C GLU A 569 -5.37 1.56 -39.87
N CYS A 570 -5.64 0.65 -38.95
CA CYS A 570 -5.47 0.90 -37.51
C CYS A 570 -4.05 0.57 -37.04
N ASN A 571 -3.59 1.25 -35.99
CA ASN A 571 -2.34 0.97 -35.28
C ASN A 571 -2.67 0.41 -33.89
N LEU A 572 -2.30 -0.85 -33.64
CA LEU A 572 -2.59 -1.60 -32.41
C LEU A 572 -1.26 -1.88 -31.71
N THR A 573 -0.96 -1.14 -30.64
CA THR A 573 0.35 -1.16 -29.99
C THR A 573 0.27 -1.51 -28.50
N SER A 574 1.13 -2.40 -28.01
CA SER A 574 1.27 -2.72 -26.57
C SER A 574 -0.03 -3.16 -25.87
N ASN A 575 -1.00 -3.68 -26.61
CA ASN A 575 -2.21 -4.23 -26.01
C ASN A 575 -1.98 -5.69 -25.61
N LYS A 576 -2.71 -6.20 -24.62
CA LYS A 576 -2.65 -7.65 -24.36
C LYS A 576 -3.26 -8.44 -25.52
N ASN A 577 -4.33 -7.95 -26.14
CA ASN A 577 -4.80 -8.41 -27.43
C ASN A 577 -4.93 -7.21 -28.38
N GLY A 578 -4.32 -7.26 -29.58
CA GLY A 578 -4.48 -6.19 -30.57
C GLY A 578 -5.93 -6.10 -31.06
N ILE A 579 -6.42 -7.17 -31.69
CA ILE A 579 -7.84 -7.33 -32.06
C ILE A 579 -8.36 -8.68 -31.56
N TYR A 580 -9.52 -8.67 -30.90
CA TYR A 580 -10.23 -9.89 -30.53
C TYR A 580 -11.63 -9.90 -31.14
N ILE A 581 -11.94 -10.94 -31.92
CA ILE A 581 -13.24 -11.19 -32.52
C ILE A 581 -13.91 -12.39 -31.82
N ASN A 582 -14.83 -12.10 -30.91
CA ASN A 582 -15.58 -13.10 -30.14
C ASN A 582 -17.00 -13.26 -30.71
N SER A 583 -17.42 -14.49 -30.99
CA SER A 583 -18.82 -14.81 -31.36
C SER A 583 -19.37 -13.90 -32.47
N SER A 584 -18.50 -13.53 -33.42
CA SER A 584 -18.73 -12.49 -34.42
C SER A 584 -18.31 -13.03 -35.79
N CYS A 585 -19.08 -12.76 -36.84
CA CYS A 585 -18.86 -13.38 -38.15
C CYS A 585 -18.79 -12.37 -39.30
N ASP A 586 -18.20 -12.80 -40.42
CA ASP A 586 -18.16 -12.06 -41.68
C ASP A 586 -17.50 -10.67 -41.56
N ASN A 587 -16.61 -10.48 -40.58
CA ASN A 587 -15.81 -9.26 -40.45
C ASN A 587 -14.55 -9.33 -41.32
N ARG A 588 -14.07 -8.16 -41.77
CA ARG A 588 -12.87 -8.03 -42.61
C ARG A 588 -11.82 -7.18 -41.88
N VAL A 589 -10.65 -7.74 -41.67
CA VAL A 589 -9.53 -7.10 -40.97
C VAL A 589 -8.33 -7.07 -41.91
N HIS A 590 -7.94 -5.89 -42.40
CA HIS A 590 -6.83 -5.75 -43.35
C HIS A 590 -6.14 -4.40 -43.21
N HIS A 591 -4.89 -4.30 -43.64
CA HIS A 591 -4.10 -3.06 -43.62
C HIS A 591 -3.93 -2.42 -42.24
N ASN A 592 -4.00 -3.22 -41.17
CA ASN A 592 -3.70 -2.77 -39.81
C ASN A 592 -2.25 -3.08 -39.44
N LYS A 593 -1.71 -2.37 -38.45
CA LYS A 593 -0.40 -2.61 -37.85
C LYS A 593 -0.54 -3.18 -36.45
N PHE A 594 0.00 -4.35 -36.23
CA PHE A 594 0.04 -5.05 -34.94
C PHE A 594 1.46 -5.02 -34.40
N ILE A 595 1.68 -4.28 -33.32
CA ILE A 595 3.01 -3.99 -32.75
C ILE A 595 3.00 -4.28 -31.26
N ASP A 596 3.93 -5.11 -30.80
CA ASP A 596 4.19 -5.40 -29.38
C ASP A 596 2.96 -5.81 -28.55
N ASN A 597 1.95 -6.38 -29.20
CA ASN A 597 0.82 -6.94 -28.48
C ASN A 597 1.20 -8.33 -27.94
N ILE A 598 0.71 -8.70 -26.76
CA ILE A 598 0.96 -10.05 -26.20
C ILE A 598 0.33 -11.12 -27.12
N ILE A 599 -0.86 -10.85 -27.64
CA ILE A 599 -1.54 -11.60 -28.69
C ILE A 599 -1.90 -10.61 -29.78
N GLN A 600 -1.38 -10.77 -30.99
CA GLN A 600 -1.65 -9.81 -32.08
C GLN A 600 -3.13 -9.81 -32.48
N GLY A 601 -3.67 -10.99 -32.80
CA GLY A 601 -5.08 -11.16 -33.16
C GLY A 601 -5.63 -12.48 -32.63
N CYS A 602 -6.89 -12.45 -32.17
CA CYS A 602 -7.63 -13.63 -31.72
C CYS A 602 -8.99 -13.71 -32.41
N ASP A 603 -9.33 -14.89 -32.93
CA ASP A 603 -10.56 -15.16 -33.67
C ASP A 603 -11.17 -16.52 -33.29
N ASP A 604 -12.39 -16.48 -32.76
CA ASP A 604 -13.11 -17.67 -32.31
C ASP A 604 -14.07 -18.25 -33.38
N MET A 605 -14.29 -17.55 -34.50
CA MET A 605 -15.26 -17.94 -35.53
C MET A 605 -14.63 -18.03 -36.94
N ASN A 606 -15.10 -18.97 -37.76
CA ASN A 606 -14.40 -19.37 -38.99
C ASN A 606 -14.77 -18.63 -40.28
N THR A 607 -15.54 -17.53 -40.23
CA THR A 607 -15.95 -16.78 -41.45
C THR A 607 -15.36 -15.37 -41.55
N ASN A 608 -14.63 -14.91 -40.54
CA ASN A 608 -13.91 -13.65 -40.62
C ASN A 608 -12.72 -13.77 -41.57
N ILE A 609 -12.35 -12.66 -42.21
CA ILE A 609 -11.27 -12.59 -43.20
C ILE A 609 -10.23 -11.59 -42.71
N TRP A 610 -8.97 -12.03 -42.60
CA TRP A 610 -7.84 -11.23 -42.11
C TRP A 610 -6.93 -10.70 -43.24
N ASP A 611 -7.49 -10.51 -44.43
CA ASP A 611 -6.80 -9.95 -45.59
C ASP A 611 -7.78 -9.30 -46.59
N ASP A 612 -7.26 -8.47 -47.51
CA ASP A 612 -8.02 -7.89 -48.64
C ASP A 612 -7.66 -8.57 -49.98
N GLY A 613 -7.08 -9.77 -49.93
CA GLY A 613 -6.70 -10.53 -51.10
C GLY A 613 -5.49 -9.96 -51.86
N TYR A 614 -4.94 -10.74 -52.79
CA TYR A 614 -3.85 -10.28 -53.65
C TYR A 614 -4.34 -9.38 -54.79
N PRO A 615 -3.66 -8.27 -55.14
CA PRO A 615 -2.39 -7.76 -54.57
C PRO A 615 -2.61 -6.71 -53.47
N SER A 616 -3.81 -6.61 -52.89
CA SER A 616 -4.10 -5.62 -51.85
C SER A 616 -3.32 -5.92 -50.56
N GLY A 617 -3.11 -7.20 -50.27
CA GLY A 617 -2.41 -7.65 -49.06
C GLY A 617 -3.32 -7.74 -47.85
N GLY A 618 -2.71 -8.05 -46.70
CA GLY A 618 -3.36 -8.25 -45.42
C GLY A 618 -2.90 -7.22 -44.40
N ASN A 619 -2.52 -7.68 -43.22
CA ASN A 619 -2.09 -6.84 -42.11
C ASN A 619 -0.58 -6.92 -41.92
N TYR A 620 -0.01 -5.93 -41.23
CA TYR A 620 1.35 -5.94 -40.76
C TYR A 620 1.43 -6.48 -39.34
N TRP A 621 2.35 -7.41 -39.10
CA TRP A 621 2.56 -8.07 -37.81
C TRP A 621 4.03 -7.96 -37.44
N ASN A 622 4.35 -7.32 -36.32
CA ASN A 622 5.76 -7.14 -35.93
C ASN A 622 6.47 -8.45 -35.55
N ASP A 623 5.73 -9.52 -35.28
CA ASP A 623 6.24 -10.87 -35.00
C ASP A 623 6.24 -11.79 -36.24
N TYR A 624 5.85 -11.30 -37.41
CA TYR A 624 5.87 -12.07 -38.65
C TYR A 624 7.24 -11.98 -39.33
N PHE A 625 7.92 -13.13 -39.40
CA PHE A 625 9.14 -13.25 -40.19
C PHE A 625 8.81 -13.31 -41.68
N CYS A 626 8.94 -12.17 -42.36
CA CYS A 626 8.59 -12.04 -43.77
C CYS A 626 9.40 -13.01 -44.66
N VAL A 627 8.67 -13.85 -45.39
CA VAL A 627 9.18 -14.57 -46.56
C VAL A 627 8.48 -14.00 -47.79
N ASP A 628 9.19 -13.20 -48.57
CA ASP A 628 8.71 -12.58 -49.81
C ASP A 628 9.67 -12.97 -50.94
N ASP A 629 9.43 -14.13 -51.55
CA ASP A 629 10.28 -14.70 -52.60
C ASP A 629 10.21 -13.88 -53.90
N ASN A 630 9.13 -13.12 -54.08
CA ASN A 630 8.82 -12.43 -55.33
C ASN A 630 9.13 -10.91 -55.25
N GLY A 631 9.37 -10.37 -54.06
CA GLY A 631 9.78 -9.00 -53.79
C GLY A 631 8.66 -7.97 -53.94
N ASP A 632 7.39 -8.38 -53.81
CA ASP A 632 6.23 -7.48 -53.96
C ASP A 632 5.72 -6.87 -52.64
N GLY A 633 6.37 -7.17 -51.52
CA GLY A 633 6.03 -6.66 -50.19
C GLY A 633 4.94 -7.43 -49.49
N ILE A 634 4.50 -8.56 -50.05
CA ILE A 634 3.48 -9.42 -49.47
C ILE A 634 4.14 -10.75 -49.14
N GLY A 635 3.95 -11.19 -47.89
CA GLY A 635 4.42 -12.47 -47.42
C GLY A 635 3.79 -13.63 -48.20
N ASP A 636 4.64 -14.54 -48.68
CA ASP A 636 4.26 -15.79 -49.33
C ASP A 636 3.85 -16.89 -48.33
N VAL A 637 4.04 -16.67 -47.03
CA VAL A 637 3.63 -17.56 -45.94
C VAL A 637 2.47 -16.95 -45.15
N PRO A 638 1.32 -17.64 -45.01
CA PRO A 638 0.21 -17.12 -44.22
C PRO A 638 0.55 -16.96 -42.73
N TYR A 639 0.14 -15.84 -42.13
CA TYR A 639 0.20 -15.63 -40.68
C TYR A 639 -1.01 -16.29 -40.00
N GLN A 640 -0.76 -17.08 -38.96
CA GLN A 640 -1.82 -17.80 -38.23
C GLN A 640 -2.41 -16.88 -37.16
N ILE A 641 -3.73 -16.74 -37.16
CA ILE A 641 -4.44 -15.98 -36.12
C ILE A 641 -4.73 -16.90 -34.95
N ALA A 642 -4.50 -16.43 -33.72
CA ALA A 642 -4.80 -17.20 -32.52
C ALA A 642 -6.32 -17.45 -32.40
N GLY A 643 -6.70 -18.51 -31.66
CA GLY A 643 -8.10 -18.83 -31.39
C GLY A 643 -8.58 -20.16 -31.99
N GLY A 644 -9.87 -20.45 -31.82
CA GLY A 644 -10.46 -21.74 -32.19
C GLY A 644 -10.83 -21.88 -33.68
N ALA A 645 -10.82 -20.78 -34.44
CA ALA A 645 -11.32 -20.73 -35.81
C ALA A 645 -10.37 -21.30 -36.88
N GLY A 646 -9.05 -21.30 -36.61
CA GLY A 646 -8.03 -21.55 -37.64
C GLY A 646 -7.99 -20.46 -38.71
N ALA A 647 -8.34 -19.22 -38.34
CA ALA A 647 -8.25 -18.06 -39.22
C ALA A 647 -6.80 -17.74 -39.57
N VAL A 648 -6.58 -17.20 -40.77
CA VAL A 648 -5.26 -16.86 -41.28
C VAL A 648 -5.32 -15.54 -42.04
N ASP A 649 -4.27 -14.75 -41.90
CA ASP A 649 -3.94 -13.73 -42.88
C ASP A 649 -3.14 -14.40 -43.99
N ARG A 650 -3.72 -14.49 -45.19
CA ARG A 650 -3.10 -15.20 -46.33
C ARG A 650 -2.05 -14.36 -47.04
N TYR A 651 -2.06 -13.05 -46.82
CA TYR A 651 -1.22 -12.11 -47.53
C TYR A 651 -0.60 -11.11 -46.55
N PRO A 652 0.10 -11.56 -45.48
CA PRO A 652 0.65 -10.65 -44.49
C PRO A 652 1.52 -9.60 -45.16
N LEU A 653 1.36 -8.34 -44.79
CA LEU A 653 2.24 -7.30 -45.31
C LEU A 653 3.61 -7.46 -44.69
N CYS A 654 4.62 -7.57 -45.55
CA CYS A 654 5.98 -7.40 -45.12
C CYS A 654 6.22 -5.92 -44.88
N PHE A 655 6.82 -5.57 -43.75
CA PHE A 655 7.33 -4.21 -43.63
C PHE A 655 8.44 -4.08 -44.67
N PHE A 656 8.18 -3.30 -45.71
CA PHE A 656 9.27 -2.56 -46.30
C PHE A 656 9.64 -1.50 -45.26
N THR A 657 10.55 -1.83 -44.35
CA THR A 657 11.63 -0.86 -44.20
C THR A 657 12.16 -0.78 -45.63
N PHE A 658 12.15 0.42 -46.22
CA PHE A 658 13.29 0.69 -47.06
C PHE A 658 14.44 0.34 -46.14
N SER A 659 15.16 -0.74 -46.40
CA SER A 659 16.43 -0.94 -45.74
C SER A 659 17.23 0.29 -46.13
N CYS A 660 17.16 1.30 -45.27
CA CYS A 660 17.96 2.47 -45.41
C CYS A 660 19.36 1.93 -45.20
N LYS A 661 20.26 2.33 -46.10
CA LYS A 661 21.68 2.17 -45.83
C LYS A 661 21.92 2.68 -44.41
N GLY A 662 22.52 1.84 -43.58
CA GLY A 662 22.75 2.10 -42.16
C GLY A 662 21.82 1.43 -41.15
N ASP A 663 20.67 0.87 -41.53
CA ASP A 663 19.81 0.07 -40.62
C ASP A 663 20.14 -1.42 -40.83
N PHE A 664 21.05 -1.93 -40.00
CA PHE A 664 21.65 -3.26 -40.10
C PHE A 664 20.82 -4.35 -39.45
N ASP A 665 20.10 -4.05 -38.36
CA ASP A 665 19.26 -5.02 -37.65
C ASP A 665 17.78 -4.99 -38.07
N SER A 666 17.42 -4.06 -38.96
CA SER A 666 16.10 -3.92 -39.58
C SER A 666 14.99 -3.53 -38.60
N ASP A 667 15.33 -2.84 -37.52
CA ASP A 667 14.37 -2.33 -36.54
C ASP A 667 13.69 -1.02 -36.98
N GLY A 668 14.27 -0.33 -37.96
CA GLY A 668 13.70 0.84 -38.62
C GLY A 668 14.23 2.19 -38.13
N ASP A 669 15.23 2.22 -37.26
CA ASP A 669 16.05 3.40 -36.94
C ASP A 669 17.53 3.18 -37.27
N ILE A 670 18.34 4.25 -37.20
CA ILE A 670 19.81 4.14 -37.28
C ILE A 670 20.37 4.51 -35.92
N ASP A 671 20.73 3.51 -35.14
CA ASP A 671 21.01 3.65 -33.72
C ASP A 671 22.40 3.10 -33.31
N PHE A 672 22.64 2.92 -32.00
CA PHE A 672 23.92 2.42 -31.52
C PHE A 672 24.22 0.98 -31.94
N ASP A 673 23.22 0.12 -32.02
CA ASP A 673 23.39 -1.27 -32.38
C ASP A 673 23.80 -1.38 -33.86
N ASP A 674 23.23 -0.56 -34.74
CA ASP A 674 23.68 -0.43 -36.13
C ASP A 674 25.12 0.06 -36.29
N PHE A 675 25.55 0.98 -35.42
CA PHE A 675 26.92 1.48 -35.46
C PHE A 675 27.92 0.36 -35.16
N VAL A 676 27.58 -0.55 -34.26
CA VAL A 676 28.40 -1.70 -33.93
C VAL A 676 28.52 -2.63 -35.14
N GLU A 677 27.43 -2.83 -35.87
CA GLU A 677 27.41 -3.64 -37.10
C GLU A 677 28.16 -2.97 -38.26
N PHE A 678 27.96 -1.67 -38.47
CA PHE A 678 28.68 -0.86 -39.46
C PHE A 678 30.20 -0.94 -39.24
N ALA A 679 30.66 -0.86 -37.98
CA ALA A 679 32.07 -0.99 -37.64
C ALA A 679 32.65 -2.38 -38.00
N GLY A 680 31.80 -3.41 -38.04
CA GLY A 680 32.17 -4.76 -38.44
C GLY A 680 32.39 -4.92 -39.95
N VAL A 681 31.77 -4.07 -40.77
CA VAL A 681 31.87 -4.11 -42.23
C VAL A 681 32.76 -3.01 -42.82
N TYR A 682 33.16 -2.02 -42.00
CA TYR A 682 33.97 -0.88 -42.42
C TYR A 682 35.34 -1.30 -42.99
N GLY A 683 35.65 -0.80 -44.20
CA GLY A 683 36.87 -1.13 -44.95
C GLY A 683 36.78 -2.39 -45.81
N SER A 684 35.61 -3.02 -45.89
CA SER A 684 35.33 -4.13 -46.79
C SER A 684 34.93 -3.64 -48.19
N THR A 685 35.08 -4.51 -49.19
CA THR A 685 34.77 -4.20 -50.59
C THR A 685 33.94 -5.31 -51.21
N THR A 686 33.26 -5.03 -52.32
CA THR A 686 32.37 -5.98 -52.98
C THR A 686 33.10 -7.29 -53.32
N GLY A 687 32.71 -8.37 -52.65
CA GLY A 687 33.31 -9.70 -52.78
C GLY A 687 34.05 -10.19 -51.54
N ASP A 688 34.26 -9.33 -50.55
CA ASP A 688 34.73 -9.73 -49.22
C ASP A 688 33.62 -10.45 -48.43
N PRO A 689 33.95 -11.44 -47.58
CA PRO A 689 32.96 -12.18 -46.80
C PRO A 689 32.19 -11.31 -45.79
N GLU A 690 32.77 -10.18 -45.43
CA GLU A 690 32.28 -9.24 -44.42
C GLU A 690 31.60 -8.03 -45.08
N TYR A 691 31.55 -7.96 -46.42
CA TYR A 691 30.89 -6.86 -47.12
C TYR A 691 29.37 -6.96 -46.98
N ASN A 692 28.76 -5.87 -46.54
CA ASN A 692 27.32 -5.70 -46.48
C ASN A 692 26.92 -4.43 -47.24
N ALA A 693 26.07 -4.57 -48.25
CA ALA A 693 25.62 -3.46 -49.09
C ALA A 693 24.87 -2.36 -48.31
N LEU A 694 24.43 -2.65 -47.07
CA LEU A 694 23.82 -1.64 -46.19
C LEU A 694 24.83 -0.63 -45.65
N GLY A 695 26.12 -0.98 -45.63
CA GLY A 695 27.20 -0.08 -45.23
C GLY A 695 27.84 0.69 -46.38
N ASP A 696 27.56 0.34 -47.64
CA ASP A 696 28.05 1.03 -48.83
C ASP A 696 27.01 2.08 -49.22
N PHE A 697 27.16 3.32 -48.77
CA PHE A 697 26.16 4.37 -48.88
C PHE A 697 26.09 5.02 -50.25
N ASP A 698 27.20 5.11 -50.97
CA ASP A 698 27.26 5.75 -52.29
C ASP A 698 27.29 4.78 -53.49
N ASP A 699 27.20 3.47 -53.24
CA ASP A 699 27.15 2.38 -54.22
C ASP A 699 28.42 2.28 -55.09
N ASP A 700 29.57 2.72 -54.59
CA ASP A 700 30.83 2.64 -55.32
C ASP A 700 31.53 1.28 -55.21
N GLY A 701 31.05 0.44 -54.28
CA GLY A 701 31.49 -0.94 -54.08
C GLY A 701 32.52 -1.11 -52.96
N ASP A 702 32.95 -0.04 -52.31
CA ASP A 702 33.87 -0.03 -51.17
C ASP A 702 33.17 0.62 -49.95
N ILE A 703 33.33 0.06 -48.74
CA ILE A 703 32.80 0.68 -47.50
C ILE A 703 33.92 1.50 -46.86
N ASP A 704 33.90 2.80 -47.06
CA ASP A 704 34.97 3.70 -46.63
C ASP A 704 34.50 4.93 -45.84
N PHE A 705 35.39 5.92 -45.73
CA PHE A 705 35.12 7.10 -44.94
C PHE A 705 33.93 7.92 -45.45
N ASP A 706 33.69 7.94 -46.75
CA ASP A 706 32.57 8.69 -47.34
C ASP A 706 31.22 8.03 -46.98
N ASP A 707 31.19 6.71 -46.78
CA ASP A 707 30.02 5.98 -46.27
C ASP A 707 29.81 6.21 -44.79
N PHE A 708 30.88 6.20 -44.00
CA PHE A 708 30.79 6.49 -42.56
C PHE A 708 30.24 7.89 -42.29
N VAL A 709 30.62 8.88 -43.12
CA VAL A 709 30.09 10.24 -43.01
C VAL A 709 28.59 10.29 -43.30
N GLN A 710 28.10 9.45 -44.22
CA GLN A 710 26.67 9.35 -44.53
C GLN A 710 25.90 8.58 -43.45
N PHE A 711 26.45 7.47 -42.96
CA PHE A 711 25.95 6.72 -41.80
C PHE A 711 25.78 7.62 -40.57
N ALA A 712 26.83 8.35 -40.20
CA ALA A 712 26.79 9.28 -39.06
C ALA A 712 25.82 10.45 -39.26
N GLY A 713 25.45 10.75 -40.52
CA GLY A 713 24.44 11.76 -40.85
C GLY A 713 23.00 11.29 -40.63
N GLY A 714 22.76 9.97 -40.60
CA GLY A 714 21.47 9.33 -40.28
C GLY A 714 21.34 8.89 -38.82
N TYR A 715 22.42 8.92 -38.04
CA TYR A 715 22.41 8.46 -36.65
C TYR A 715 21.41 9.23 -35.76
N GLY A 716 20.42 8.51 -35.21
CA GLY A 716 19.36 9.02 -34.35
C GLY A 716 18.13 9.60 -35.08
N THR A 717 17.89 9.21 -36.35
CA THR A 717 16.68 9.58 -37.12
C THR A 717 15.69 8.45 -37.29
#